data_AF-A0A6L7UYY5-F1
#
_entry.id   AF-A0A6L7UYY5-F1
#
_cell.length_a   1.000
_cell.length_b   1.000
_cell.length_c   1.000
_cell.angle_alpha   90.00
_cell.angle_beta   90.00
_cell.angle_gamma   90.00
#
_symmetry.space_group_name_H-M   'P 1'
#
loop_
_entity.id
_entity.type
_entity.pdbx_description
1 polymer ?
#
loop_
_entity_poly.entity_id
_entity_poly.type
_entity_poly.pdbx_seq_one_letter_code
_entity_poly.pdbx_strand_id
1 'polypeptide(L)'
;MSRLVKLALGALVALSLAAVLVVGCSDDDQSQQQQAQPQQQQESEAAAPAQSSAAQEQQQQQQAQPQAVSADPLKVVTSTQIIADWVRQIGGDHVEVQALVPAGADVHTIELSVSDIRAVADADLVIINGAGLEASYQDAILENSDHVLDLAEAIENAGLELAPFSEAMVHHDEHEDEHAHEDEDEHDHDEDEAHDDEEMHDDDHGSAEAIGRLLIADALEAHLSVIDLATEEVDSGLFEIAAPGARVLPSPTHRYGIVIANGPEDSDDRIHFFDGGVFLVLHGDHYDLVTQPITRHALEIAEERGVHVVNSHGWTAIFADGNGHAILINEHDLANATGDYEPIVIDAGPQHGSAVVMSEGHVAITIPHPDFLTNPDFWNILPEGVEVRTFDNEFVFEAEPCHRLHGVAHNAHGAVFGCWTATLFLHAHDGEYESELIPYPTEAGPEGEFAIGQYWGHQDSDNFFGQSTLFPDGECCTQGGVWLVDVGRGEFHEVFAEPSVAGVFSSDGETFYFLAADGMLRAVDAHDGEIVGSMQLVEPFEAVFGSPTPALIVVGEWLYAADPNSGHVLGVHLTHMEIEEEWHIGGAPSSLAFVGVLDRSGSPDAGHEDEHEHEDGEEHDEEEHEEDDHAHEDEEDDHGHAHHHGDEDPHFWFDTDLASVAIAAIADELSHLSPDAADVFSDRLEDYLAEIAEADAEVRELLAGISDNQRLLVTFHDAFGYFARRYGLEVAGFVVEGPEQGVSAEALAELIELIEHEGVETIFHEPQFDASIIDTVADESGAKRGIIWSQPTEDNPTYIGILVGNARAIAEQ
;
A
#
# COMPACT_ATOMS: atom_id res chain seq x y z
N MET A 1 -4.57 -66.41 -17.69
CA MET A 1 -5.49 -67.54 -17.44
C MET A 1 -6.16 -67.34 -16.08
N SER A 2 -7.48 -67.10 -16.09
CA SER A 2 -8.49 -67.57 -15.12
C SER A 2 -8.43 -67.05 -13.65
N ARG A 3 -9.28 -66.09 -13.24
CA ARG A 3 -10.67 -66.20 -12.70
C ARG A 3 -10.72 -66.22 -11.15
N LEU A 4 -11.41 -65.26 -10.50
CA LEU A 4 -12.87 -65.17 -10.22
C LEU A 4 -13.40 -66.16 -9.17
N VAL A 5 -13.89 -65.64 -8.02
CA VAL A 5 -14.99 -66.12 -7.13
C VAL A 5 -15.43 -64.88 -6.32
N LYS A 6 -16.54 -64.14 -6.52
CA LYS A 6 -18.01 -64.36 -6.43
C LYS A 6 -18.52 -65.05 -5.16
N LEU A 7 -19.25 -64.33 -4.28
CA LEU A 7 -20.71 -64.52 -4.04
C LEU A 7 -21.28 -63.63 -2.91
N ALA A 8 -22.51 -63.18 -3.16
CA ALA A 8 -23.38 -62.32 -2.37
C ALA A 8 -24.36 -63.10 -1.46
N LEU A 9 -25.00 -62.39 -0.51
CA LEU A 9 -26.37 -62.55 0.05
C LEU A 9 -26.56 -61.40 1.07
N GLY A 10 -27.67 -60.66 1.23
CA GLY A 10 -29.09 -60.86 0.93
C GLY A 10 -29.91 -60.38 2.14
N ALA A 11 -30.88 -59.47 1.91
CA ALA A 11 -31.60 -58.60 2.86
C ALA A 11 -32.75 -59.21 3.71
N LEU A 12 -33.24 -58.44 4.71
CA LEU A 12 -34.59 -58.44 5.36
C LEU A 12 -34.68 -57.23 6.34
N VAL A 13 -35.44 -56.13 6.14
CA VAL A 13 -36.90 -55.82 6.14
C VAL A 13 -37.63 -55.90 7.52
N ALA A 14 -38.09 -54.74 8.03
CA ALA A 14 -39.38 -54.43 8.70
C ALA A 14 -39.32 -52.96 9.22
N LEU A 15 -40.06 -51.93 8.77
CA LEU A 15 -41.49 -51.66 8.54
C LEU A 15 -42.32 -51.42 9.82
N SER A 16 -42.64 -50.15 10.10
CA SER A 16 -43.93 -49.76 10.71
C SER A 16 -44.28 -48.31 10.34
N LEU A 17 -45.53 -48.12 9.90
CA LEU A 17 -46.15 -46.91 9.34
C LEU A 17 -47.52 -46.71 10.01
N ALA A 18 -47.97 -45.45 10.06
CA ALA A 18 -49.37 -44.97 10.13
C ALA A 18 -50.11 -45.07 11.49
N ALA A 19 -51.05 -44.18 11.87
CA ALA A 19 -51.57 -42.93 11.29
C ALA A 19 -52.52 -42.22 12.30
N VAL A 20 -52.61 -40.88 12.16
CA VAL A 20 -53.79 -39.99 12.12
C VAL A 20 -55.01 -40.26 13.02
N LEU A 21 -55.46 -39.21 13.74
CA LEU A 21 -56.87 -38.83 13.85
C LEU A 21 -57.04 -37.32 14.13
N VAL A 22 -58.04 -36.74 13.43
CA VAL A 22 -58.50 -35.34 13.38
C VAL A 22 -59.73 -35.15 14.29
N VAL A 23 -60.11 -33.87 14.49
CA VAL A 23 -61.40 -33.25 14.96
C VAL A 23 -61.21 -32.54 16.32
N GLY A 24 -61.55 -31.27 16.56
CA GLY A 24 -62.20 -30.20 15.79
C GLY A 24 -62.74 -29.09 16.74
N CYS A 25 -62.85 -27.86 16.21
CA CYS A 25 -63.76 -26.73 16.51
C CYS A 25 -64.00 -26.18 17.94
N SER A 26 -63.75 -24.86 18.14
CA SER A 26 -64.73 -23.74 18.29
C SER A 26 -64.08 -22.55 19.01
N ASP A 27 -63.89 -21.40 18.35
CA ASP A 27 -64.72 -20.17 18.44
C ASP A 27 -64.95 -19.62 19.86
N ASP A 28 -64.46 -18.40 20.10
CA ASP A 28 -65.30 -17.33 20.68
C ASP A 28 -64.82 -15.96 20.17
N ASP A 29 -65.72 -15.33 19.42
CA ASP A 29 -65.72 -13.97 18.88
C ASP A 29 -66.74 -13.15 19.69
N GLN A 30 -66.38 -11.93 20.10
CA GLN A 30 -67.33 -10.89 20.52
C GLN A 30 -66.91 -9.55 19.90
N SER A 31 -67.16 -9.42 18.60
CA SER A 31 -67.87 -8.33 17.92
C SER A 31 -68.12 -6.99 18.65
N GLN A 32 -67.67 -5.92 17.97
CA GLN A 32 -68.39 -4.70 17.53
C GLN A 32 -69.39 -3.96 18.44
N GLN A 33 -69.24 -2.62 18.52
CA GLN A 33 -70.13 -1.58 17.94
C GLN A 33 -69.76 -0.19 18.49
N GLN A 34 -69.25 0.71 17.65
CA GLN A 34 -69.98 1.80 16.98
C GLN A 34 -70.30 3.04 17.84
N GLN A 35 -69.70 4.15 17.37
CA GLN A 35 -70.34 5.44 17.03
C GLN A 35 -70.34 6.61 18.03
N ALA A 36 -69.87 7.72 17.43
CA ALA A 36 -70.35 9.10 17.51
C ALA A 36 -69.74 10.03 18.57
N GLN A 37 -68.81 10.89 18.11
CA GLN A 37 -68.94 12.37 17.92
C GLN A 37 -69.67 13.21 18.99
N PRO A 38 -69.45 14.56 19.11
CA PRO A 38 -68.76 15.47 18.19
C PRO A 38 -67.84 16.54 18.84
N GLN A 39 -67.11 17.25 17.97
CA GLN A 39 -66.57 18.60 18.18
C GLN A 39 -67.71 19.63 18.33
N GLN A 40 -67.54 20.63 19.19
CA GLN A 40 -67.68 22.08 18.87
C GLN A 40 -67.55 22.95 20.13
N GLN A 41 -66.68 23.98 20.03
CA GLN A 41 -66.91 25.43 20.31
C GLN A 41 -67.64 25.83 21.62
N GLN A 42 -67.37 26.91 22.35
CA GLN A 42 -66.42 28.04 22.37
C GLN A 42 -66.91 28.92 23.57
N GLU A 43 -66.07 29.84 24.08
CA GLU A 43 -66.41 31.04 24.90
C GLU A 43 -66.62 30.86 26.43
N SER A 44 -65.66 31.37 27.23
CA SER A 44 -65.69 32.66 27.99
C SER A 44 -66.17 32.48 29.45
N GLU A 45 -65.69 33.13 30.51
CA GLU A 45 -64.78 34.26 30.72
C GLU A 45 -64.36 34.27 32.23
N ALA A 46 -63.13 34.74 32.49
CA ALA A 46 -62.65 35.61 33.59
C ALA A 46 -62.76 35.24 35.10
N ALA A 47 -61.61 35.16 35.78
CA ALA A 47 -61.15 36.14 36.80
C ALA A 47 -59.73 35.80 37.35
N ALA A 48 -58.78 36.73 37.19
CA ALA A 48 -57.39 36.68 37.69
C ALA A 48 -57.29 37.12 39.18
N PRO A 49 -56.12 36.97 39.85
CA PRO A 49 -55.10 38.03 39.71
C PRO A 49 -53.63 37.58 39.66
N ALA A 50 -52.90 38.27 38.80
CA ALA A 50 -51.48 38.64 38.80
C ALA A 50 -50.56 38.14 39.93
N GLN A 51 -49.64 37.24 39.58
CA GLN A 51 -48.20 37.31 39.91
C GLN A 51 -47.43 36.45 38.89
N SER A 52 -46.81 37.08 37.87
CA SER A 52 -45.71 36.53 37.06
C SER A 52 -45.48 37.41 35.81
N SER A 53 -45.06 38.66 35.99
CA SER A 53 -44.47 39.43 34.87
C SER A 53 -42.93 39.34 34.85
N ALA A 54 -42.31 38.75 35.88
CA ALA A 54 -40.85 38.58 35.94
C ALA A 54 -40.37 37.25 35.32
N ALA A 55 -41.17 36.18 35.40
CA ALA A 55 -40.81 34.89 34.79
C ALA A 55 -41.05 34.86 33.27
N GLN A 56 -41.90 35.73 32.74
CA GLN A 56 -42.17 35.85 31.30
C GLN A 56 -41.20 36.80 30.57
N GLU A 57 -40.59 37.77 31.27
CA GLU A 57 -39.50 38.58 30.69
C GLU A 57 -38.17 37.82 30.67
N GLN A 58 -37.91 36.91 31.63
CA GLN A 58 -36.73 36.04 31.59
C GLN A 58 -36.85 34.91 30.55
N GLN A 59 -38.06 34.43 30.24
CA GLN A 59 -38.25 33.46 29.16
C GLN A 59 -38.28 34.10 27.75
N GLN A 60 -38.57 35.40 27.62
CA GLN A 60 -38.51 36.11 26.33
C GLN A 60 -37.16 36.79 26.04
N GLN A 61 -36.26 36.90 27.01
CA GLN A 61 -34.88 37.34 26.78
C GLN A 61 -33.91 36.18 26.54
N GLN A 62 -34.35 34.93 26.70
CA GLN A 62 -33.57 33.73 26.35
C GLN A 62 -33.87 33.16 24.95
N GLN A 63 -34.66 33.87 24.14
CA GLN A 63 -34.99 33.51 22.75
C GLN A 63 -34.70 34.66 21.77
N ALA A 64 -33.68 35.46 22.07
CA ALA A 64 -33.14 36.45 21.16
C ALA A 64 -31.62 36.26 21.05
N GLN A 65 -31.19 35.06 20.70
CA GLN A 65 -30.08 34.94 19.75
C GLN A 65 -30.71 35.01 18.36
N PRO A 66 -30.09 35.71 17.40
CA PRO A 66 -30.53 35.62 16.02
C PRO A 66 -30.46 34.14 15.67
N GLN A 67 -31.60 33.52 15.33
CA GLN A 67 -31.53 32.30 14.55
C GLN A 67 -30.99 32.74 13.20
N ALA A 68 -29.66 32.74 13.09
CA ALA A 68 -28.99 32.61 11.82
C ALA A 68 -29.67 31.42 11.14
N VAL A 69 -30.02 31.60 9.88
CA VAL A 69 -30.29 30.46 9.02
C VAL A 69 -28.94 29.75 9.00
N SER A 70 -28.78 28.70 9.83
CA SER A 70 -27.54 27.95 9.83
C SER A 70 -27.45 27.34 8.45
N ALA A 71 -26.53 27.86 7.63
CA ALA A 71 -25.88 27.01 6.66
C ALA A 71 -25.35 25.79 7.42
N ASP A 72 -25.38 24.63 6.79
CA ASP A 72 -24.73 23.46 7.37
C ASP A 72 -23.25 23.83 7.62
N PRO A 73 -22.66 23.44 8.78
CA PRO A 73 -21.27 23.77 9.10
C PRO A 73 -20.35 23.23 8.01
N LEU A 74 -19.27 23.96 7.69
CA LEU A 74 -18.27 23.51 6.74
C LEU A 74 -17.59 22.26 7.28
N LYS A 75 -17.55 21.18 6.49
CA LYS A 75 -16.77 20.00 6.81
C LYS A 75 -15.31 20.29 6.48
N VAL A 76 -14.46 20.26 7.50
CA VAL A 76 -13.03 20.51 7.36
C VAL A 76 -12.27 19.26 7.79
N VAL A 77 -11.44 18.74 6.89
CA VAL A 77 -10.49 17.68 7.21
C VAL A 77 -9.11 18.29 7.39
N THR A 78 -8.37 17.85 8.40
CA THR A 78 -7.02 18.36 8.68
C THR A 78 -6.04 17.21 8.82
N SER A 79 -4.81 17.34 8.36
CA SER A 79 -3.81 16.27 8.53
C SER A 79 -3.56 15.96 10.02
N THR A 80 -3.26 16.97 10.84
CA THR A 80 -2.91 16.78 12.27
C THR A 80 -3.93 17.34 13.26
N GLN A 81 -3.88 16.87 14.51
CA GLN A 81 -4.69 17.43 15.61
C GLN A 81 -4.34 18.89 15.95
N ILE A 82 -3.13 19.36 15.61
CA ILE A 82 -2.71 20.75 15.84
C ILE A 82 -3.52 21.67 14.94
N ILE A 83 -3.55 21.34 13.65
CA ILE A 83 -4.34 22.07 12.66
C ILE A 83 -5.82 21.95 13.00
N ALA A 84 -6.29 20.77 13.43
CA ALA A 84 -7.66 20.58 13.89
C ALA A 84 -8.06 21.51 15.05
N ASP A 85 -7.17 21.69 16.05
CA ASP A 85 -7.40 22.64 17.15
C ASP A 85 -7.49 24.06 16.60
N TRP A 86 -6.56 24.50 15.73
CA TRP A 86 -6.61 25.81 15.10
C TRP A 86 -7.93 26.06 14.37
N VAL A 87 -8.37 25.12 13.53
CA VAL A 87 -9.65 25.21 12.81
C VAL A 87 -10.82 25.30 13.77
N ARG A 88 -10.82 24.55 14.88
CA ARG A 88 -11.89 24.63 15.89
C ARG A 88 -11.89 25.98 16.62
N GLN A 89 -10.73 26.54 16.92
CA GLN A 89 -10.62 27.86 17.56
C GLN A 89 -11.14 28.96 16.63
N ILE A 90 -10.77 28.92 15.35
CA ILE A 90 -11.21 29.91 14.36
C ILE A 90 -12.67 29.71 13.95
N GLY A 91 -13.05 28.49 13.55
CA GLY A 91 -14.36 28.19 12.96
C GLY A 91 -15.51 28.06 13.97
N GLY A 92 -15.25 27.61 15.20
CA GLY A 92 -16.29 27.44 16.22
C GLY A 92 -17.46 26.55 15.77
N ASP A 93 -18.70 26.98 16.01
CA ASP A 93 -19.92 26.24 15.63
C ASP A 93 -20.19 26.22 14.09
N HIS A 94 -19.36 26.89 13.29
CA HIS A 94 -19.52 26.98 11.84
C HIS A 94 -18.71 25.95 11.05
N VAL A 95 -17.91 25.12 11.73
CA VAL A 95 -17.09 24.07 11.14
C VAL A 95 -17.31 22.75 11.86
N GLU A 96 -17.25 21.66 11.12
CA GLU A 96 -17.17 20.28 11.61
C GLU A 96 -15.79 19.74 11.24
N VAL A 97 -14.95 19.44 12.24
CA VAL A 97 -13.52 19.18 12.02
C VAL A 97 -13.15 17.74 12.34
N GLN A 98 -12.67 17.01 11.32
CA GLN A 98 -12.06 15.70 11.44
C GLN A 98 -10.56 15.82 11.19
N ALA A 99 -9.74 15.25 12.07
CA ALA A 99 -8.30 15.15 11.84
C ALA A 99 -7.98 13.73 11.36
N LEU A 100 -7.13 13.62 10.35
CA LEU A 100 -6.67 12.34 9.80
C LEU A 100 -5.81 11.60 10.81
N VAL A 101 -4.85 12.29 11.43
CA VAL A 101 -4.07 11.71 12.52
C VAL A 101 -4.85 11.79 13.85
N PRO A 102 -5.16 10.66 14.51
CA PRO A 102 -5.80 10.66 15.82
C PRO A 102 -4.92 11.26 16.92
N ALA A 103 -5.53 11.78 17.99
CA ALA A 103 -4.78 12.33 19.12
C ALA A 103 -3.90 11.27 19.80
N GLY A 104 -2.60 11.55 19.88
CA GLY A 104 -1.60 10.65 20.46
C GLY A 104 -1.14 9.51 19.55
N ALA A 105 -1.58 9.48 18.29
CA ALA A 105 -0.98 8.62 17.26
C ALA A 105 0.24 9.32 16.66
N ASP A 106 1.28 8.58 16.30
CA ASP A 106 2.43 9.15 15.60
C ASP A 106 1.99 9.64 14.22
N VAL A 107 2.40 10.83 13.80
CA VAL A 107 1.97 11.45 12.54
C VAL A 107 2.74 10.92 11.33
N HIS A 108 3.93 10.34 11.55
CA HIS A 108 4.81 9.87 10.48
C HIS A 108 4.38 8.50 9.93
N THR A 109 3.81 7.64 10.80
CA THR A 109 3.46 6.23 10.50
C THR A 109 2.01 6.02 10.06
N ILE A 110 1.28 7.09 9.72
CA ILE A 110 -0.16 6.99 9.47
C ILE A 110 -0.43 6.59 8.04
N GLU A 111 -1.10 5.45 7.90
CA GLU A 111 -1.79 5.07 6.66
C GLU A 111 -3.25 5.54 6.74
N LEU A 112 -3.74 6.21 5.70
CA LEU A 112 -5.13 6.67 5.64
C LEU A 112 -6.08 5.49 5.43
N SER A 113 -7.16 5.45 6.20
CA SER A 113 -8.23 4.47 5.97
C SER A 113 -9.14 4.89 4.82
N VAL A 114 -9.91 3.95 4.26
CA VAL A 114 -10.98 4.26 3.28
C VAL A 114 -12.00 5.27 3.84
N SER A 115 -12.25 5.27 5.16
CA SER A 115 -13.11 6.28 5.80
C SER A 115 -12.47 7.67 5.79
N ASP A 116 -11.15 7.74 5.93
CA ASP A 116 -10.40 8.99 5.88
C ASP A 116 -10.36 9.56 4.46
N ILE A 117 -10.13 8.72 3.45
CA ILE A 117 -10.20 9.11 2.03
C ILE A 117 -11.61 9.62 1.67
N ARG A 118 -12.67 8.94 2.15
CA ARG A 118 -14.04 9.45 1.98
C ARG A 118 -14.27 10.77 2.70
N ALA A 119 -13.70 10.94 3.90
CA ALA A 119 -13.81 12.20 4.63
C ALA A 119 -13.11 13.33 3.86
N VAL A 120 -11.94 13.07 3.28
CA VAL A 120 -11.18 13.98 2.39
C VAL A 120 -12.03 14.35 1.16
N ALA A 121 -12.62 13.37 0.48
CA ALA A 121 -13.46 13.59 -0.70
C ALA A 121 -14.78 14.32 -0.40
N ASP A 122 -15.37 14.08 0.77
CA ASP A 122 -16.61 14.73 1.23
C ASP A 122 -16.37 16.10 1.89
N ALA A 123 -15.11 16.51 2.10
CA ALA A 123 -14.77 17.75 2.79
C ALA A 123 -15.06 18.98 1.92
N ASP A 124 -15.48 20.07 2.57
CA ASP A 124 -15.55 21.39 1.92
C ASP A 124 -14.15 22.05 1.84
N LEU A 125 -13.23 21.63 2.71
CA LEU A 125 -11.85 22.09 2.81
C LEU A 125 -10.98 21.00 3.46
N VAL A 126 -9.83 20.70 2.86
CA VAL A 126 -8.76 19.91 3.49
C VAL A 126 -7.59 20.84 3.82
N ILE A 127 -6.97 20.69 4.99
CA ILE A 127 -5.85 21.53 5.43
C ILE A 127 -4.68 20.64 5.85
N ILE A 128 -3.54 20.82 5.20
CA ILE A 128 -2.31 20.03 5.41
C ILE A 128 -1.19 20.90 5.99
N ASN A 129 -0.17 20.28 6.58
CA ASN A 129 1.04 20.98 7.02
C ASN A 129 1.83 21.49 5.82
N GLY A 130 2.09 20.61 4.84
CA GLY A 130 2.72 20.95 3.56
C GLY A 130 4.25 21.01 3.57
N ALA A 131 4.90 20.94 4.73
CA ALA A 131 6.36 20.89 4.85
C ALA A 131 6.90 19.46 4.90
N GLY A 132 6.28 18.52 4.15
CA GLY A 132 6.69 17.12 4.10
C GLY A 132 6.19 16.23 5.25
N LEU A 133 5.36 16.75 6.16
CA LEU A 133 4.82 15.96 7.27
C LEU A 133 3.85 14.87 6.80
N GLU A 134 3.10 15.16 5.75
CA GLU A 134 2.11 14.26 5.16
C GLU A 134 2.71 13.37 4.05
N ALA A 135 4.03 13.28 3.90
CA ALA A 135 4.67 12.65 2.73
C ALA A 135 4.13 11.25 2.39
N SER A 136 3.73 10.45 3.39
CA SER A 136 3.17 9.11 3.20
C SER A 136 1.72 9.07 2.73
N TYR A 137 0.98 10.19 2.75
CA TYR A 137 -0.44 10.24 2.39
C TYR A 137 -0.89 11.56 1.73
N GLN A 138 0.05 12.41 1.34
CA GLN A 138 -0.22 13.70 0.73
C GLN A 138 -0.89 13.53 -0.64
N ASP A 139 -0.42 12.58 -1.45
CA ASP A 139 -0.97 12.35 -2.79
C ASP A 139 -2.42 11.90 -2.71
N ALA A 140 -2.73 10.97 -1.79
CA ALA A 140 -4.10 10.56 -1.50
C ALA A 140 -5.02 11.74 -1.10
N ILE A 141 -4.50 12.77 -0.42
CA ILE A 141 -5.25 14.00 -0.12
C ILE A 141 -5.50 14.82 -1.39
N LEU A 142 -4.46 15.04 -2.19
CA LEU A 142 -4.49 15.89 -3.38
C LEU A 142 -5.36 15.29 -4.49
N GLU A 143 -5.37 13.97 -4.65
CA GLU A 143 -6.18 13.26 -5.64
C GLU A 143 -7.67 13.24 -5.31
N ASN A 144 -7.99 13.24 -4.01
CA ASN A 144 -9.37 13.08 -3.54
C ASN A 144 -10.03 14.41 -3.17
N SER A 145 -9.31 15.53 -3.15
CA SER A 145 -9.88 16.84 -2.82
C SER A 145 -9.42 17.94 -3.76
N ASP A 146 -10.37 18.61 -4.41
CA ASP A 146 -10.11 19.79 -5.24
C ASP A 146 -9.75 21.04 -4.42
N HIS A 147 -9.96 21.02 -3.10
CA HIS A 147 -9.91 22.18 -2.21
C HIS A 147 -8.99 21.91 -1.00
N VAL A 148 -7.68 21.98 -1.25
CA VAL A 148 -6.62 21.78 -0.25
C VAL A 148 -5.95 23.11 0.08
N LEU A 149 -5.79 23.40 1.37
CA LEU A 149 -4.99 24.51 1.89
C LEU A 149 -3.67 23.96 2.45
N ASP A 150 -2.58 24.26 1.75
CA ASP A 150 -1.22 24.01 2.20
C ASP A 150 -0.72 25.15 3.11
N LEU A 151 -0.35 24.81 4.35
CA LEU A 151 0.08 25.82 5.33
C LEU A 151 1.54 26.23 5.17
N ALA A 152 2.42 25.35 4.68
CA ALA A 152 3.81 25.68 4.36
C ALA A 152 3.86 26.68 3.21
N GLU A 153 3.11 26.41 2.13
CA GLU A 153 2.97 27.32 1.00
C GLU A 153 2.39 28.67 1.46
N ALA A 154 1.41 28.66 2.37
CA ALA A 154 0.84 29.90 2.92
C ALA A 154 1.87 30.73 3.73
N ILE A 155 2.77 30.07 4.46
CA ILE A 155 3.86 30.71 5.21
C ILE A 155 4.88 31.33 4.25
N GLU A 156 5.28 30.60 3.21
CA GLU A 156 6.21 31.08 2.19
C GLU A 156 5.62 32.26 1.39
N ASN A 157 4.35 32.17 1.03
CA ASN A 157 3.61 33.24 0.35
C ASN A 157 3.51 34.52 1.20
N ALA A 158 3.58 34.40 2.53
CA ALA A 158 3.68 35.53 3.45
C ALA A 158 5.11 36.12 3.56
N GLY A 159 6.09 35.48 2.91
CA GLY A 159 7.49 35.88 2.87
C GLY A 159 8.31 35.46 4.09
N LEU A 160 7.92 34.36 4.75
CA LEU A 160 8.66 33.73 5.82
C LEU A 160 9.27 32.42 5.31
N GLU A 161 10.46 32.08 5.77
CA GLU A 161 11.17 30.85 5.39
C GLU A 161 10.98 29.81 6.49
N LEU A 162 10.72 28.56 6.09
CA LEU A 162 10.83 27.41 6.98
C LEU A 162 12.32 27.11 7.19
N ALA A 163 12.63 26.57 8.37
CA ALA A 163 13.99 26.23 8.75
C ALA A 163 14.22 24.73 8.58
N PRO A 164 15.44 24.28 8.27
CA PRO A 164 15.78 22.86 8.23
C PRO A 164 15.76 22.24 9.63
N PHE A 165 15.86 20.90 9.65
CA PHE A 165 16.12 20.10 10.85
C PHE A 165 17.36 20.60 11.61
N SER A 166 17.46 20.24 12.88
CA SER A 166 18.58 20.71 13.71
C SER A 166 19.83 19.86 13.46
N GLU A 167 20.96 20.50 13.15
CA GLU A 167 22.26 19.82 13.13
C GLU A 167 22.61 19.37 14.56
N ALA A 168 22.37 18.09 14.89
CA ALA A 168 22.77 17.52 16.17
C ALA A 168 24.30 17.50 16.32
N MET A 169 24.83 17.63 17.54
CA MET A 169 26.28 17.68 17.80
C MET A 169 27.04 16.35 17.60
N VAL A 170 26.38 15.29 17.11
CA VAL A 170 26.98 13.97 16.93
C VAL A 170 27.75 13.94 15.60
N HIS A 171 29.02 14.36 15.62
CA HIS A 171 29.92 14.24 14.48
C HIS A 171 30.55 12.84 14.42
N HIS A 172 30.44 12.17 13.27
CA HIS A 172 31.35 11.10 12.84
C HIS A 172 32.76 11.70 12.64
N ASP A 173 33.57 11.76 13.70
CA ASP A 173 34.99 12.09 13.58
C ASP A 173 35.75 10.86 13.05
N GLU A 174 35.86 10.72 11.72
CA GLU A 174 36.87 9.83 11.13
C GLU A 174 38.28 10.39 11.42
N HIS A 175 39.03 9.66 12.23
CA HIS A 175 40.42 9.97 12.55
C HIS A 175 41.33 9.86 11.31
N GLU A 176 41.69 10.98 10.70
CA GLU A 176 42.85 11.07 9.80
C GLU A 176 44.16 10.84 10.57
N ASP A 177 44.74 9.64 10.43
CA ASP A 177 46.12 9.36 10.82
C ASP A 177 47.09 9.85 9.72
N GLU A 178 47.52 11.11 9.83
CA GLU A 178 48.68 11.62 9.08
C GLU A 178 49.97 10.88 9.49
N HIS A 179 50.51 10.07 8.57
CA HIS A 179 51.89 9.60 8.64
C HIS A 179 52.73 10.13 7.48
N ALA A 180 53.45 11.21 7.79
CA ALA A 180 54.57 11.73 7.03
C ALA A 180 55.66 10.66 6.82
N HIS A 181 56.19 10.55 5.59
CA HIS A 181 57.64 10.41 5.39
C HIS A 181 58.11 10.93 4.03
N GLU A 182 59.20 11.68 4.14
CA GLU A 182 59.98 12.40 3.14
C GLU A 182 60.83 11.47 2.23
N ASP A 183 61.01 11.96 1.00
CA ASP A 183 62.27 12.07 0.25
C ASP A 183 62.99 10.85 -0.38
N GLU A 184 63.29 11.09 -1.68
CA GLU A 184 64.55 10.88 -2.39
C GLU A 184 64.84 9.53 -3.11
N ASP A 185 64.94 9.65 -4.44
CA ASP A 185 66.10 9.31 -5.30
C ASP A 185 65.91 8.36 -6.49
N GLU A 186 66.56 8.81 -7.57
CA GLU A 186 66.68 8.35 -8.96
C GLU A 186 67.17 6.88 -9.14
N HIS A 187 66.83 6.23 -10.27
CA HIS A 187 67.80 5.70 -11.24
C HIS A 187 67.19 4.99 -12.48
N ASP A 188 67.83 5.25 -13.63
CA ASP A 188 67.70 4.67 -14.97
C ASP A 188 67.90 3.13 -15.07
N HIS A 189 67.18 2.45 -15.98
CA HIS A 189 67.69 1.84 -17.24
C HIS A 189 66.83 0.66 -17.78
N ASP A 190 66.43 0.83 -19.06
CA ASP A 190 66.40 -0.09 -20.22
C ASP A 190 65.78 -1.52 -20.17
N GLU A 191 64.76 -1.67 -21.04
CA GLU A 191 64.45 -2.74 -22.01
C GLU A 191 64.48 -4.23 -21.58
N ASP A 192 63.32 -4.90 -21.56
CA ASP A 192 62.86 -5.83 -22.62
C ASP A 192 61.83 -6.90 -22.12
N GLU A 193 60.84 -7.16 -22.99
CA GLU A 193 60.05 -8.40 -23.19
C GLU A 193 58.76 -8.64 -22.38
N ALA A 194 57.65 -8.31 -23.05
CA ALA A 194 56.46 -9.13 -23.34
C ALA A 194 55.83 -9.99 -22.23
N HIS A 195 54.60 -9.62 -21.84
CA HIS A 195 53.39 -10.47 -21.71
C HIS A 195 52.20 -9.48 -21.60
N ASP A 196 51.31 -9.48 -22.58
CA ASP A 196 49.93 -10.03 -22.46
C ASP A 196 49.23 -9.53 -21.19
N ASP A 197 48.32 -8.57 -21.40
CA ASP A 197 46.99 -8.40 -20.79
C ASP A 197 46.63 -6.90 -20.84
N GLU A 198 46.06 -6.48 -21.96
CA GLU A 198 45.23 -5.27 -21.98
C GLU A 198 43.88 -5.66 -21.37
N GLU A 199 43.78 -5.54 -20.04
CA GLU A 199 42.47 -5.28 -19.43
C GLU A 199 42.13 -3.83 -19.78
N MET A 200 41.25 -3.69 -20.78
CA MET A 200 40.44 -2.49 -20.96
C MET A 200 39.68 -2.29 -19.64
N HIS A 201 39.99 -1.21 -18.96
CA HIS A 201 39.01 -0.55 -18.11
C HIS A 201 37.90 -0.07 -19.05
N ASP A 202 36.90 -0.92 -19.25
CA ASP A 202 35.59 -0.44 -19.61
C ASP A 202 35.00 0.13 -18.33
N ASP A 203 35.02 1.46 -18.27
CA ASP A 203 34.16 2.26 -17.39
C ASP A 203 32.71 1.97 -17.82
N ASP A 204 32.19 0.82 -17.37
CA ASP A 204 30.78 0.48 -17.47
C ASP A 204 30.07 1.14 -16.29
N HIS A 205 29.67 2.39 -16.49
CA HIS A 205 28.62 3.00 -15.70
C HIS A 205 27.30 2.32 -16.10
N GLY A 206 27.10 1.08 -15.65
CA GLY A 206 25.79 0.45 -15.61
C GLY A 206 24.95 1.19 -14.57
N SER A 207 23.89 1.84 -15.02
CA SER A 207 22.75 2.22 -14.20
C SER A 207 22.31 1.00 -13.40
N ALA A 208 22.11 1.15 -12.09
CA ALA A 208 21.75 0.04 -11.22
C ALA A 208 20.27 -0.36 -11.39
N GLU A 209 19.93 -1.03 -12.49
CA GLU A 209 18.61 -1.63 -12.76
C GLU A 209 18.55 -3.06 -12.17
N ALA A 210 17.48 -3.40 -11.44
CA ALA A 210 17.14 -4.72 -10.86
C ALA A 210 18.25 -5.79 -10.73
N ILE A 211 18.63 -6.11 -9.48
CA ILE A 211 19.62 -7.16 -9.19
C ILE A 211 18.90 -8.47 -8.88
N GLY A 212 18.93 -9.42 -9.82
CA GLY A 212 18.28 -10.70 -9.61
C GLY A 212 18.45 -11.70 -10.74
N ARG A 213 17.52 -12.66 -10.80
CA ARG A 213 17.55 -13.80 -11.71
C ARG A 213 16.19 -14.05 -12.32
N LEU A 214 16.17 -14.42 -13.59
CA LEU A 214 14.99 -14.98 -14.23
C LEU A 214 15.00 -16.50 -14.07
N LEU A 215 13.89 -17.05 -13.58
CA LEU A 215 13.62 -18.48 -13.51
C LEU A 215 12.70 -18.86 -14.65
N ILE A 216 13.10 -19.81 -15.48
CA ILE A 216 12.36 -20.18 -16.69
C ILE A 216 12.02 -21.66 -16.68
N ALA A 217 10.73 -21.98 -16.74
CA ALA A 217 10.26 -23.35 -16.94
C ALA A 217 9.92 -23.63 -18.40
N ASP A 218 10.25 -24.85 -18.80
CA ASP A 218 10.04 -25.34 -20.15
C ASP A 218 8.70 -26.09 -20.27
N ALA A 219 7.97 -25.84 -21.37
CA ALA A 219 6.69 -26.48 -21.63
C ALA A 219 6.79 -27.98 -21.94
N LEU A 220 7.93 -28.42 -22.46
CA LEU A 220 8.18 -29.75 -23.02
C LEU A 220 9.21 -30.55 -22.20
N GLU A 221 10.06 -29.88 -21.44
CA GLU A 221 11.11 -30.47 -20.63
C GLU A 221 10.94 -30.20 -19.13
N ALA A 222 11.28 -31.18 -18.29
CA ALA A 222 11.11 -31.10 -16.84
C ALA A 222 12.35 -30.49 -16.17
N HIS A 223 12.72 -29.29 -16.60
CA HIS A 223 13.84 -28.55 -16.03
C HIS A 223 13.49 -27.09 -15.79
N LEU A 224 14.24 -26.45 -14.88
CA LEU A 224 14.22 -25.02 -14.62
C LEU A 224 15.57 -24.44 -15.07
N SER A 225 15.53 -23.48 -15.98
CA SER A 225 16.67 -22.69 -16.43
C SER A 225 16.75 -21.39 -15.63
N VAL A 226 17.96 -20.83 -15.52
CA VAL A 226 18.20 -19.57 -14.81
C VAL A 226 19.02 -18.64 -15.70
N ILE A 227 18.62 -17.36 -15.74
CA ILE A 227 19.43 -16.27 -16.30
C ILE A 227 19.76 -15.34 -15.14
N ASP A 228 21.04 -15.11 -14.87
CA ASP A 228 21.49 -14.11 -13.89
C ASP A 228 21.60 -12.76 -14.61
N LEU A 229 20.78 -11.78 -14.21
CA LEU A 229 20.67 -10.52 -14.94
C LEU A 229 21.92 -9.64 -14.76
N ALA A 230 22.63 -9.79 -13.64
CA ALA A 230 23.83 -9.01 -13.37
C ALA A 230 25.06 -9.51 -14.14
N THR A 231 25.13 -10.81 -14.44
CA THR A 231 26.28 -11.40 -15.16
C THR A 231 25.97 -11.84 -16.58
N GLU A 232 24.70 -11.75 -16.99
CA GLU A 232 24.14 -12.32 -18.22
C GLU A 232 24.38 -13.84 -18.37
N GLU A 233 24.80 -14.54 -17.31
CA GLU A 233 25.08 -15.97 -17.36
C GLU A 233 23.79 -16.77 -17.49
N VAL A 234 23.77 -17.72 -18.43
CA VAL A 234 22.63 -18.59 -18.71
C VAL A 234 22.93 -20.03 -18.29
N ASP A 235 22.29 -20.47 -17.22
CA ASP A 235 22.30 -21.86 -16.77
C ASP A 235 21.05 -22.61 -17.26
N SER A 236 21.12 -23.08 -18.51
CA SER A 236 20.05 -23.89 -19.12
C SER A 236 19.87 -25.25 -18.41
N GLY A 237 18.66 -25.49 -17.89
CA GLY A 237 18.27 -26.71 -17.21
C GLY A 237 19.04 -26.99 -15.91
N LEU A 238 19.34 -25.94 -15.14
CA LEU A 238 20.08 -26.01 -13.88
C LEU A 238 19.46 -26.99 -12.87
N PHE A 239 18.12 -27.00 -12.77
CA PHE A 239 17.41 -27.87 -11.84
C PHE A 239 16.45 -28.82 -12.55
N GLU A 240 16.47 -30.09 -12.17
CA GLU A 240 15.41 -31.04 -12.53
C GLU A 240 14.16 -30.78 -11.65
N ILE A 241 12.99 -30.73 -12.29
CA ILE A 241 11.68 -30.56 -11.64
C ILE A 241 10.78 -31.77 -11.93
N ALA A 242 9.66 -31.88 -11.21
CA ALA A 242 8.84 -33.11 -11.24
C ALA A 242 8.18 -33.42 -12.59
N ALA A 243 7.84 -32.38 -13.38
CA ALA A 243 7.13 -32.50 -14.64
C ALA A 243 7.44 -31.32 -15.58
N PRO A 244 7.36 -31.52 -16.92
CA PRO A 244 7.39 -30.43 -17.89
C PRO A 244 6.11 -29.59 -17.83
N GLY A 245 6.13 -28.40 -18.41
CA GLY A 245 4.98 -27.49 -18.39
C GLY A 245 4.67 -26.95 -17.01
N ALA A 246 5.70 -26.88 -16.15
CA ALA A 246 5.57 -26.25 -14.85
C ALA A 246 5.31 -24.76 -14.99
N ARG A 247 4.51 -24.21 -14.08
CA ARG A 247 4.40 -22.75 -13.93
C ARG A 247 5.38 -22.29 -12.88
N VAL A 248 6.00 -21.14 -13.13
CA VAL A 248 6.88 -20.44 -12.19
C VAL A 248 6.24 -19.10 -11.89
N LEU A 249 6.12 -18.79 -10.60
CA LEU A 249 5.62 -17.52 -10.11
C LEU A 249 6.55 -16.99 -9.03
N PRO A 250 6.71 -15.68 -8.88
CA PRO A 250 7.45 -15.12 -7.76
C PRO A 250 6.62 -15.20 -6.47
N SER A 251 7.29 -15.19 -5.32
CA SER A 251 6.69 -14.80 -4.04
C SER A 251 6.51 -13.27 -3.98
N PRO A 252 5.67 -12.74 -3.07
CA PRO A 252 5.38 -11.31 -2.97
C PRO A 252 6.60 -10.38 -2.99
N THR A 253 7.69 -10.71 -2.27
CA THR A 253 8.91 -9.89 -2.23
C THR A 253 10.00 -10.39 -3.18
N HIS A 254 9.65 -11.22 -4.17
CA HIS A 254 10.56 -11.79 -5.16
C HIS A 254 11.73 -12.62 -4.60
N ARG A 255 11.73 -13.01 -3.32
CA ARG A 255 12.84 -13.83 -2.79
C ARG A 255 12.77 -15.27 -3.26
N TYR A 256 11.56 -15.81 -3.40
CA TYR A 256 11.32 -17.22 -3.73
C TYR A 256 10.64 -17.39 -5.09
N GLY A 257 11.17 -18.32 -5.88
CA GLY A 257 10.50 -18.84 -7.06
C GLY A 257 9.63 -20.05 -6.71
N ILE A 258 8.33 -19.96 -6.97
CA ILE A 258 7.35 -21.00 -6.72
C ILE A 258 7.11 -21.77 -8.01
N VAL A 259 7.58 -23.02 -8.07
CA VAL A 259 7.46 -23.88 -9.25
C VAL A 259 6.40 -24.94 -9.02
N ILE A 260 5.30 -24.82 -9.75
CA ILE A 260 4.18 -25.76 -9.75
C ILE A 260 4.36 -26.75 -10.90
N ALA A 261 4.79 -27.96 -10.57
CA ALA A 261 5.05 -29.04 -11.52
C ALA A 261 3.97 -30.12 -11.39
N ASN A 262 2.89 -29.95 -12.16
CA ASN A 262 1.81 -30.92 -12.25
C ASN A 262 2.08 -31.90 -13.39
N GLY A 263 2.24 -33.18 -13.07
CA GLY A 263 2.43 -34.19 -14.09
C GLY A 263 1.12 -34.70 -14.71
N PRO A 264 1.22 -35.67 -15.64
CA PRO A 264 0.07 -36.37 -16.21
C PRO A 264 -0.62 -37.26 -15.16
N GLU A 265 -1.91 -37.57 -15.34
CA GLU A 265 -2.71 -38.39 -14.40
C GLU A 265 -1.91 -39.58 -13.80
N ASP A 266 -1.85 -39.64 -12.44
CA ASP A 266 -1.00 -40.51 -11.60
C ASP A 266 0.48 -40.04 -11.37
N SER A 267 0.79 -38.76 -11.55
CA SER A 267 2.11 -38.15 -11.30
C SER A 267 2.42 -37.82 -9.82
N ASP A 268 3.71 -37.66 -9.53
CA ASP A 268 4.22 -37.03 -8.29
C ASP A 268 4.08 -35.51 -8.45
N ASP A 269 2.85 -34.99 -8.28
CA ASP A 269 2.57 -33.55 -8.34
C ASP A 269 3.32 -32.85 -7.19
N ARG A 270 4.09 -31.82 -7.54
CA ARG A 270 4.96 -31.10 -6.60
C ARG A 270 4.87 -29.60 -6.77
N ILE A 271 4.94 -28.91 -5.64
CA ILE A 271 5.24 -27.49 -5.56
C ILE A 271 6.64 -27.36 -4.94
N HIS A 272 7.56 -26.77 -5.69
CA HIS A 272 8.93 -26.49 -5.27
C HIS A 272 9.11 -25.01 -4.99
N PHE A 273 9.95 -24.70 -4.00
CA PHE A 273 10.37 -23.34 -3.69
C PHE A 273 11.85 -23.22 -3.98
N PHE A 274 12.26 -22.17 -4.67
CA PHE A 274 13.65 -21.86 -4.96
C PHE A 274 13.99 -20.54 -4.30
N ASP A 275 14.93 -20.53 -3.35
CA ASP A 275 15.48 -19.29 -2.81
C ASP A 275 16.36 -18.69 -3.90
N GLY A 276 15.93 -17.54 -4.44
CA GLY A 276 16.60 -16.85 -5.53
C GLY A 276 18.04 -16.48 -5.18
N GLY A 277 18.36 -16.39 -3.90
CA GLY A 277 19.69 -16.08 -3.41
C GLY A 277 20.10 -14.63 -3.61
N VAL A 278 19.15 -13.75 -3.90
CA VAL A 278 19.35 -12.29 -3.94
C VAL A 278 18.24 -11.67 -3.12
N PHE A 279 18.57 -11.05 -1.99
CA PHE A 279 17.59 -10.42 -1.12
C PHE A 279 18.25 -9.39 -0.22
N LEU A 280 17.45 -8.45 0.27
CA LEU A 280 17.86 -7.44 1.23
C LEU A 280 17.75 -7.96 2.65
N VAL A 281 18.73 -7.64 3.49
CA VAL A 281 18.70 -7.86 4.93
C VAL A 281 18.87 -6.53 5.62
N LEU A 282 17.90 -6.17 6.46
CA LEU A 282 18.03 -4.97 7.29
C LEU A 282 19.24 -5.12 8.22
N HIS A 283 20.20 -4.22 8.09
CA HIS A 283 21.42 -4.18 8.89
C HIS A 283 21.56 -2.83 9.60
N GLY A 284 20.58 -2.53 10.47
CA GLY A 284 20.51 -1.26 11.15
C GLY A 284 19.68 -0.27 10.35
N ASP A 285 20.34 0.74 9.78
CA ASP A 285 19.78 1.88 9.05
C ASP A 285 19.75 1.69 7.52
N HIS A 286 20.38 0.63 7.02
CA HIS A 286 20.38 0.29 5.60
C HIS A 286 20.06 -1.20 5.39
N TYR A 287 19.79 -1.54 4.14
CA TYR A 287 19.67 -2.92 3.72
C TYR A 287 20.98 -3.39 3.10
N ASP A 288 21.54 -4.47 3.64
CA ASP A 288 22.62 -5.20 3.01
C ASP A 288 22.04 -6.08 1.89
N LEU A 289 22.51 -5.88 0.67
CA LEU A 289 22.27 -6.80 -0.43
C LEU A 289 23.02 -8.11 -0.19
N VAL A 290 22.29 -9.18 0.06
CA VAL A 290 22.84 -10.53 0.13
C VAL A 290 22.73 -11.18 -1.23
N THR A 291 23.87 -11.55 -1.80
CA THR A 291 23.97 -12.37 -3.02
C THR A 291 24.62 -13.72 -2.71
N GLN A 292 23.90 -14.79 -3.02
CA GLN A 292 24.31 -16.18 -2.88
C GLN A 292 23.80 -16.98 -4.10
N PRO A 293 24.35 -18.18 -4.36
CA PRO A 293 23.84 -19.04 -5.41
C PRO A 293 22.37 -19.38 -5.17
N ILE A 294 21.58 -19.42 -6.24
CA ILE A 294 20.22 -19.93 -6.19
C ILE A 294 20.19 -21.37 -5.65
N THR A 295 19.23 -21.67 -4.78
CA THR A 295 19.08 -23.02 -4.21
C THR A 295 17.64 -23.46 -4.16
N ARG A 296 17.41 -24.77 -4.30
CA ARG A 296 16.11 -25.37 -4.01
C ARG A 296 15.90 -25.39 -2.50
N HIS A 297 14.86 -24.71 -2.04
CA HIS A 297 14.47 -24.68 -0.64
C HIS A 297 13.99 -26.06 -0.17
N ALA A 298 14.08 -26.32 1.14
CA ALA A 298 13.71 -27.62 1.72
C ALA A 298 12.18 -27.83 1.78
N LEU A 299 11.41 -26.74 1.80
CA LEU A 299 9.95 -26.78 1.71
C LEU A 299 9.56 -27.34 0.34
N GLU A 300 8.80 -28.42 0.37
CA GLU A 300 8.16 -28.99 -0.81
C GLU A 300 6.77 -29.49 -0.42
N ILE A 301 5.79 -29.17 -1.25
CA ILE A 301 4.43 -29.65 -1.06
C ILE A 301 4.19 -30.76 -2.08
N ALA A 302 3.79 -31.93 -1.58
CA ALA A 302 3.69 -33.17 -2.32
C ALA A 302 2.25 -33.66 -2.39
N GLU A 303 1.91 -34.36 -3.47
CA GLU A 303 0.58 -34.96 -3.66
C GLU A 303 -0.58 -33.93 -3.68
N GLU A 304 -0.23 -32.66 -3.89
CA GLU A 304 -1.14 -31.53 -4.02
C GLU A 304 -1.02 -30.99 -5.45
N ARG A 305 -2.12 -31.04 -6.22
CA ARG A 305 -2.14 -30.53 -7.59
C ARG A 305 -2.39 -29.03 -7.55
N GLY A 306 -1.39 -28.25 -7.16
CA GLY A 306 -1.48 -26.78 -7.13
C GLY A 306 -1.87 -26.24 -8.49
N VAL A 307 -2.93 -25.43 -8.59
CA VAL A 307 -3.34 -24.85 -9.86
C VAL A 307 -3.37 -23.34 -9.79
N HIS A 308 -4.22 -22.76 -8.94
CA HIS A 308 -4.34 -21.31 -8.85
C HIS A 308 -3.39 -20.78 -7.77
N VAL A 309 -2.68 -19.70 -8.09
CA VAL A 309 -1.76 -19.02 -7.17
C VAL A 309 -2.10 -17.55 -7.18
N VAL A 310 -2.27 -16.96 -6.00
CA VAL A 310 -2.52 -15.54 -5.82
C VAL A 310 -1.58 -15.02 -4.75
N ASN A 311 -0.82 -13.98 -5.08
CA ASN A 311 -0.06 -13.22 -4.11
C ASN A 311 -0.92 -12.04 -3.65
N SER A 312 -0.94 -11.78 -2.34
CA SER A 312 -1.71 -10.69 -1.73
C SER A 312 -1.24 -10.47 -0.30
N HIS A 313 -1.02 -9.22 0.13
CA HIS A 313 -0.68 -8.88 1.52
C HIS A 313 0.56 -9.59 2.09
N GLY A 314 1.59 -9.86 1.27
CA GLY A 314 2.78 -10.63 1.70
C GLY A 314 2.54 -12.15 1.87
N TRP A 315 1.38 -12.64 1.45
CA TRP A 315 1.04 -14.06 1.42
C TRP A 315 0.97 -14.59 -0.01
N THR A 316 1.34 -15.86 -0.19
CA THR A 316 1.01 -16.66 -1.36
C THR A 316 -0.09 -17.65 -0.98
N ALA A 317 -1.24 -17.58 -1.65
CA ALA A 317 -2.30 -18.57 -1.59
C ALA A 317 -2.21 -19.51 -2.79
N ILE A 318 -1.98 -20.81 -2.56
CA ILE A 318 -1.97 -21.85 -3.59
C ILE A 318 -3.18 -22.76 -3.42
N PHE A 319 -4.08 -22.80 -4.41
CA PHE A 319 -5.21 -23.70 -4.41
C PHE A 319 -4.84 -25.03 -5.09
N ALA A 320 -4.97 -26.13 -4.36
CA ALA A 320 -4.71 -27.47 -4.85
C ALA A 320 -5.99 -28.14 -5.36
N ASP A 321 -6.05 -28.34 -6.68
CA ASP A 321 -7.13 -29.05 -7.33
C ASP A 321 -7.16 -30.51 -6.86
N GLY A 322 -8.37 -31.04 -6.70
CA GLY A 322 -8.58 -32.45 -6.39
C GLY A 322 -8.92 -32.72 -4.92
N ASN A 323 -8.17 -32.21 -3.94
CA ASN A 323 -8.60 -32.23 -2.54
C ASN A 323 -9.29 -30.93 -2.10
N GLY A 324 -9.02 -29.82 -2.80
CA GLY A 324 -9.61 -28.51 -2.52
C GLY A 324 -9.01 -27.81 -1.31
N HIS A 325 -7.73 -28.04 -1.06
CA HIS A 325 -6.97 -27.29 -0.07
C HIS A 325 -6.50 -25.95 -0.64
N ALA A 326 -6.68 -24.87 0.12
CA ALA A 326 -5.91 -23.65 -0.07
C ALA A 326 -4.73 -23.65 0.91
N ILE A 327 -3.53 -23.55 0.37
CA ILE A 327 -2.27 -23.56 1.12
C ILE A 327 -1.77 -22.12 1.17
N LEU A 328 -1.71 -21.54 2.37
CA LEU A 328 -1.30 -20.16 2.59
C LEU A 328 0.12 -20.15 3.16
N ILE A 329 0.98 -19.36 2.52
CA ILE A 329 2.39 -19.24 2.84
C ILE A 329 2.68 -17.77 3.06
N ASN A 330 3.17 -17.42 4.25
CA ASN A 330 3.72 -16.11 4.53
C ASN A 330 5.22 -16.13 4.23
N GLU A 331 5.67 -15.21 3.38
CA GLU A 331 7.05 -15.16 2.94
C GLU A 331 8.02 -14.80 4.07
N HIS A 332 7.63 -13.86 4.94
CA HIS A 332 8.43 -13.46 6.10
C HIS A 332 8.63 -14.63 7.07
N ASP A 333 7.59 -15.41 7.35
CA ASP A 333 7.70 -16.59 8.20
C ASP A 333 8.54 -17.70 7.57
N LEU A 334 8.42 -17.90 6.25
CA LEU A 334 9.24 -18.86 5.50
C LEU A 334 10.73 -18.46 5.55
N ALA A 335 11.03 -17.18 5.36
CA ALA A 335 12.37 -16.61 5.43
C ALA A 335 13.04 -16.76 6.81
N ASN A 336 12.25 -16.66 7.88
CA ASN A 336 12.73 -16.70 9.26
C ASN A 336 12.64 -18.09 9.93
N ALA A 337 12.18 -19.11 9.20
CA ALA A 337 12.03 -20.45 9.73
C ALA A 337 13.40 -21.08 10.06
N THR A 338 13.64 -21.40 11.34
CA THR A 338 14.85 -22.11 11.80
C THR A 338 14.72 -23.65 11.75
N GLY A 339 13.61 -24.15 11.22
CA GLY A 339 13.24 -25.57 11.15
C GLY A 339 12.22 -25.84 10.04
N ASP A 340 11.43 -26.90 10.17
CA ASP A 340 10.37 -27.22 9.19
C ASP A 340 9.28 -26.13 9.25
N TYR A 341 9.08 -25.42 8.15
CA TYR A 341 7.98 -24.49 7.97
C TYR A 341 6.69 -25.27 7.64
N GLU A 342 5.61 -24.99 8.36
CA GLU A 342 4.29 -25.59 8.12
C GLU A 342 3.34 -24.53 7.55
N PRO A 343 2.95 -24.61 6.27
CA PRO A 343 1.94 -23.74 5.69
C PRO A 343 0.58 -23.88 6.39
N ILE A 344 -0.21 -22.80 6.37
CA ILE A 344 -1.62 -22.86 6.79
C ILE A 344 -2.42 -23.57 5.69
N VAL A 345 -3.29 -24.50 6.05
CA VAL A 345 -4.12 -25.25 5.09
C VAL A 345 -5.59 -25.08 5.42
N ILE A 346 -6.35 -24.55 4.46
CA ILE A 346 -7.79 -24.31 4.55
C ILE A 346 -8.50 -25.32 3.65
N ASP A 347 -9.40 -26.12 4.23
CA ASP A 347 -10.14 -27.16 3.51
C ASP A 347 -11.45 -26.59 2.95
N ALA A 348 -11.49 -26.31 1.65
CA ALA A 348 -12.71 -25.91 0.93
C ALA A 348 -13.46 -27.09 0.30
N GLY A 349 -12.85 -28.27 0.30
CA GLY A 349 -13.37 -29.46 -0.36
C GLY A 349 -13.13 -29.49 -1.88
N PRO A 350 -13.15 -30.69 -2.51
CA PRO A 350 -12.72 -30.89 -3.89
C PRO A 350 -13.42 -30.00 -4.92
N GLN A 351 -12.63 -29.21 -5.65
CA GLN A 351 -13.06 -28.35 -6.75
C GLN A 351 -11.85 -27.95 -7.61
N HIS A 352 -12.13 -27.28 -8.73
CA HIS A 352 -11.15 -26.43 -9.42
C HIS A 352 -11.43 -24.99 -8.97
N GLY A 353 -10.74 -24.57 -7.91
CA GLY A 353 -11.09 -23.37 -7.14
C GLY A 353 -9.93 -22.42 -6.97
N SER A 354 -10.15 -21.36 -6.19
CA SER A 354 -9.13 -20.37 -5.88
C SER A 354 -9.24 -19.88 -4.45
N ALA A 355 -8.17 -19.24 -3.98
CA ALA A 355 -8.12 -18.56 -2.70
C ALA A 355 -7.25 -17.31 -2.82
N VAL A 356 -7.59 -16.28 -2.04
CA VAL A 356 -6.86 -15.01 -1.95
C VAL A 356 -6.90 -14.53 -0.50
N VAL A 357 -5.77 -14.05 0.02
CA VAL A 357 -5.70 -13.51 1.38
C VAL A 357 -6.21 -12.08 1.34
N MET A 358 -7.32 -11.83 2.03
CA MET A 358 -8.00 -10.52 2.02
C MET A 358 -7.44 -9.56 3.05
N SER A 359 -6.88 -10.09 4.13
CA SER A 359 -6.22 -9.35 5.20
C SER A 359 -5.53 -10.35 6.14
N GLU A 360 -4.75 -9.86 7.10
CA GLU A 360 -4.15 -10.74 8.10
C GLU A 360 -5.24 -11.55 8.83
N GLY A 361 -5.12 -12.87 8.76
CA GLY A 361 -6.05 -13.80 9.40
C GLY A 361 -7.30 -14.16 8.58
N HIS A 362 -7.52 -13.57 7.40
CA HIS A 362 -8.69 -13.84 6.56
C HIS A 362 -8.35 -14.23 5.13
N VAL A 363 -9.07 -15.20 4.60
CA VAL A 363 -8.94 -15.70 3.23
C VAL A 363 -10.30 -15.79 2.58
N ALA A 364 -10.44 -15.23 1.38
CA ALA A 364 -11.57 -15.49 0.51
C ALA A 364 -11.29 -16.77 -0.28
N ILE A 365 -12.21 -17.71 -0.26
CA ILE A 365 -12.05 -19.05 -0.83
C ILE A 365 -13.32 -19.48 -1.55
N THR A 366 -13.15 -20.15 -2.70
CA THR A 366 -14.28 -20.58 -3.52
C THR A 366 -15.09 -21.70 -2.88
N ILE A 367 -16.40 -21.73 -3.15
CA ILE A 367 -17.34 -22.74 -2.63
C ILE A 367 -17.59 -23.83 -3.68
N PRO A 368 -17.35 -25.12 -3.37
CA PRO A 368 -17.47 -26.20 -4.34
C PRO A 368 -18.91 -26.43 -4.77
N HIS A 369 -19.11 -26.67 -6.07
CA HIS A 369 -20.40 -27.06 -6.60
C HIS A 369 -20.83 -28.43 -6.04
N PRO A 370 -22.10 -28.62 -5.60
CA PRO A 370 -22.55 -29.83 -4.91
C PRO A 370 -22.40 -31.12 -5.74
N ASP A 371 -22.51 -31.02 -7.07
CA ASP A 371 -22.39 -32.16 -7.98
C ASP A 371 -20.94 -32.53 -8.37
N PHE A 372 -19.90 -31.79 -7.92
CA PHE A 372 -18.50 -31.99 -8.33
C PHE A 372 -18.07 -33.47 -8.23
N LEU A 373 -18.26 -34.09 -7.05
CA LEU A 373 -17.87 -35.49 -6.82
C LEU A 373 -18.77 -36.53 -7.53
N THR A 374 -19.90 -36.11 -8.09
CA THR A 374 -20.90 -37.01 -8.67
C THR A 374 -20.93 -36.98 -10.20
N ASN A 375 -20.31 -35.97 -10.82
CA ASN A 375 -20.25 -35.84 -12.27
C ASN A 375 -18.97 -36.51 -12.81
N PRO A 376 -19.07 -37.44 -13.78
CA PRO A 376 -17.90 -38.00 -14.44
C PRO A 376 -17.04 -36.98 -15.19
N ASP A 377 -17.60 -35.82 -15.58
CA ASP A 377 -16.90 -34.71 -16.22
C ASP A 377 -16.64 -33.55 -15.22
N PHE A 378 -16.25 -33.89 -13.98
CA PHE A 378 -16.10 -32.94 -12.86
C PHE A 378 -15.14 -31.78 -13.14
N TRP A 379 -14.14 -31.95 -14.01
CA TRP A 379 -13.23 -30.87 -14.43
C TRP A 379 -13.95 -29.69 -15.11
N ASN A 380 -15.17 -29.89 -15.63
CA ASN A 380 -15.99 -28.81 -16.19
C ASN A 380 -17.00 -28.23 -15.19
N ILE A 381 -17.01 -28.72 -13.95
CA ILE A 381 -17.81 -28.18 -12.86
C ILE A 381 -16.96 -27.15 -12.13
N LEU A 382 -17.35 -25.89 -12.28
CA LEU A 382 -16.73 -24.75 -11.62
C LEU A 382 -17.44 -24.42 -10.29
N PRO A 383 -16.77 -23.75 -9.35
CA PRO A 383 -17.35 -23.30 -8.07
C PRO A 383 -18.61 -22.43 -8.23
N GLU A 384 -19.39 -22.31 -7.15
CA GLU A 384 -20.70 -21.65 -7.15
C GLU A 384 -20.78 -20.37 -6.31
N GLY A 385 -19.67 -19.95 -5.71
CA GLY A 385 -19.59 -18.75 -4.89
C GLY A 385 -18.24 -18.60 -4.21
N VAL A 386 -18.15 -17.59 -3.36
CA VAL A 386 -16.98 -17.26 -2.55
C VAL A 386 -17.44 -17.02 -1.12
N GLU A 387 -16.66 -17.50 -0.16
CA GLU A 387 -16.83 -17.14 1.25
C GLU A 387 -15.50 -16.70 1.84
N VAL A 388 -15.57 -15.84 2.85
CA VAL A 388 -14.43 -15.46 3.66
C VAL A 388 -14.38 -16.34 4.88
N ARG A 389 -13.20 -16.89 5.15
CA ARG A 389 -12.91 -17.68 6.35
C ARG A 389 -11.71 -17.10 7.08
N THR A 390 -11.64 -17.36 8.39
CA THR A 390 -10.41 -17.13 9.15
C THR A 390 -9.34 -18.18 8.79
N PHE A 391 -8.09 -17.95 9.14
CA PHE A 391 -7.02 -18.95 9.01
C PHE A 391 -7.23 -20.21 9.85
N ASP A 392 -8.06 -20.12 10.90
CA ASP A 392 -8.54 -21.28 11.67
C ASP A 392 -9.71 -22.02 10.99
N ASN A 393 -10.03 -21.66 9.75
CA ASN A 393 -11.08 -22.21 8.92
C ASN A 393 -12.50 -21.95 9.48
N GLU A 394 -12.69 -20.84 10.20
CA GLU A 394 -14.00 -20.40 10.69
C GLU A 394 -14.70 -19.50 9.66
N PHE A 395 -15.99 -19.72 9.43
CA PHE A 395 -16.80 -18.90 8.52
C PHE A 395 -16.93 -17.46 9.02
N VAL A 396 -16.74 -16.48 8.14
CA VAL A 396 -16.91 -15.05 8.41
C VAL A 396 -18.03 -14.45 7.57
N PHE A 397 -17.95 -14.60 6.25
CA PHE A 397 -18.85 -13.94 5.29
C PHE A 397 -19.07 -14.82 4.05
N GLU A 398 -20.23 -14.69 3.40
CA GLU A 398 -20.53 -15.33 2.11
C GLU A 398 -20.91 -14.23 1.12
N ALA A 399 -20.21 -14.18 -0.02
CA ALA A 399 -20.42 -13.18 -1.04
C ALA A 399 -21.70 -13.43 -1.86
N GLU A 400 -22.06 -12.47 -2.73
CA GLU A 400 -23.15 -12.67 -3.68
C GLU A 400 -22.93 -13.94 -4.56
N PRO A 401 -24.00 -14.68 -4.93
CA PRO A 401 -23.84 -15.92 -5.70
C PRO A 401 -23.11 -15.72 -7.03
N CYS A 402 -21.95 -16.34 -7.17
CA CYS A 402 -21.09 -16.28 -8.35
C CYS A 402 -21.01 -17.66 -9.00
N HIS A 403 -21.94 -17.94 -9.90
CA HIS A 403 -22.07 -19.25 -10.54
C HIS A 403 -20.98 -19.49 -11.59
N ARG A 404 -20.51 -20.74 -11.68
CA ARG A 404 -19.44 -21.20 -12.58
C ARG A 404 -18.19 -20.32 -12.50
N LEU A 405 -17.72 -20.07 -11.29
CA LEU A 405 -16.64 -19.14 -11.01
C LEU A 405 -15.30 -19.60 -11.61
N HIS A 406 -14.59 -18.72 -12.31
CA HIS A 406 -13.21 -18.93 -12.72
C HIS A 406 -12.48 -17.60 -12.92
N GLY A 407 -11.20 -17.56 -12.56
CA GLY A 407 -10.40 -16.35 -12.59
C GLY A 407 -10.52 -15.57 -11.28
N VAL A 408 -9.38 -15.11 -10.77
CA VAL A 408 -9.27 -14.30 -9.57
C VAL A 408 -8.08 -13.34 -9.72
N ALA A 409 -8.20 -12.14 -9.20
CA ALA A 409 -7.10 -11.20 -8.99
C ALA A 409 -7.39 -10.35 -7.75
N HIS A 410 -6.38 -9.59 -7.32
CA HIS A 410 -6.41 -8.71 -6.17
C HIS A 410 -5.67 -7.41 -6.47
N ASN A 411 -6.14 -6.29 -5.92
CA ASN A 411 -5.47 -5.00 -5.79
C ASN A 411 -5.79 -4.39 -4.41
N ALA A 412 -5.34 -3.17 -4.08
CA ALA A 412 -5.65 -2.54 -2.79
C ALA A 412 -7.15 -2.39 -2.51
N HIS A 413 -7.99 -2.29 -3.55
CA HIS A 413 -9.45 -2.16 -3.39
C HIS A 413 -10.14 -3.46 -3.00
N GLY A 414 -9.54 -4.61 -3.30
CA GLY A 414 -10.07 -5.92 -2.92
C GLY A 414 -9.79 -7.00 -3.95
N ALA A 415 -10.70 -7.97 -4.05
CA ALA A 415 -10.55 -9.12 -4.94
C ALA A 415 -11.71 -9.24 -5.93
N VAL A 416 -11.39 -9.55 -7.18
CA VAL A 416 -12.37 -9.86 -8.23
C VAL A 416 -12.39 -11.35 -8.54
N PHE A 417 -13.57 -11.88 -8.84
CA PHE A 417 -13.79 -13.25 -9.26
C PHE A 417 -14.67 -13.29 -10.51
N GLY A 418 -14.26 -14.01 -11.54
CA GLY A 418 -15.06 -14.16 -12.75
C GLY A 418 -16.22 -15.11 -12.54
N CYS A 419 -17.44 -14.64 -12.77
CA CYS A 419 -18.64 -15.46 -12.76
C CYS A 419 -19.16 -15.71 -14.18
N TRP A 420 -20.19 -16.54 -14.30
CA TRP A 420 -20.82 -16.84 -15.59
C TRP A 420 -21.47 -15.64 -16.28
N THR A 421 -21.93 -14.65 -15.52
CA THR A 421 -22.72 -13.51 -16.04
C THR A 421 -22.24 -12.14 -15.57
N ALA A 422 -21.21 -12.11 -14.72
CA ALA A 422 -20.73 -10.93 -14.03
C ALA A 422 -19.31 -11.17 -13.51
N THR A 423 -18.66 -10.12 -13.05
CA THR A 423 -17.52 -10.20 -12.13
C THR A 423 -18.03 -9.94 -10.73
N LEU A 424 -17.70 -10.81 -9.78
CA LEU A 424 -17.92 -10.57 -8.35
C LEU A 424 -16.74 -9.76 -7.83
N PHE A 425 -17.01 -8.58 -7.29
CA PHE A 425 -16.05 -7.81 -6.52
C PHE A 425 -16.31 -8.01 -5.03
N LEU A 426 -15.28 -8.40 -4.28
CA LEU A 426 -15.30 -8.67 -2.84
C LEU A 426 -14.27 -7.77 -2.18
N HIS A 427 -14.70 -6.93 -1.25
CA HIS A 427 -13.84 -5.98 -0.55
C HIS A 427 -14.18 -5.94 0.93
N ALA A 428 -13.31 -5.29 1.71
CA ALA A 428 -13.51 -5.09 3.15
C ALA A 428 -13.52 -3.59 3.47
N HIS A 429 -14.44 -3.17 4.34
CA HIS A 429 -14.51 -1.81 4.86
C HIS A 429 -14.76 -1.86 6.37
N ASP A 430 -13.92 -1.17 7.16
CA ASP A 430 -13.97 -1.19 8.64
C ASP A 430 -13.94 -2.60 9.27
N GLY A 431 -13.31 -3.56 8.58
CA GLY A 431 -13.27 -4.97 9.01
C GLY A 431 -14.55 -5.76 8.74
N GLU A 432 -15.55 -5.17 8.07
CA GLU A 432 -16.72 -5.87 7.54
C GLU A 432 -16.55 -6.14 6.03
N TYR A 433 -16.97 -7.33 5.58
CA TYR A 433 -16.88 -7.72 4.18
C TYR A 433 -18.16 -7.35 3.42
N GLU A 434 -17.98 -6.78 2.23
CA GLU A 434 -19.04 -6.47 1.29
C GLU A 434 -18.72 -7.08 -0.08
N SER A 435 -19.75 -7.37 -0.87
CA SER A 435 -19.57 -7.90 -2.21
C SER A 435 -20.64 -7.43 -3.16
N GLU A 436 -20.26 -7.26 -4.42
CA GLU A 436 -21.15 -6.81 -5.49
C GLU A 436 -20.88 -7.53 -6.82
N LEU A 437 -21.94 -7.78 -7.58
CA LEU A 437 -21.85 -8.32 -8.93
C LEU A 437 -21.87 -7.20 -9.99
N ILE A 438 -20.76 -7.07 -10.71
CA ILE A 438 -20.62 -6.18 -11.86
C ILE A 438 -21.02 -6.95 -13.13
N PRO A 439 -22.19 -6.68 -13.73
CA PRO A 439 -22.70 -7.47 -14.85
C PRO A 439 -21.88 -7.23 -16.13
N TYR A 440 -21.63 -8.29 -16.90
CA TYR A 440 -20.97 -8.14 -18.20
C TYR A 440 -21.80 -7.28 -19.16
N PRO A 441 -21.15 -6.45 -20.01
CA PRO A 441 -21.85 -5.58 -20.92
C PRO A 441 -22.58 -6.38 -22.00
N THR A 442 -23.75 -5.91 -22.43
CA THR A 442 -24.59 -6.65 -23.38
C THR A 442 -23.97 -6.81 -24.76
N GLU A 443 -23.03 -5.93 -25.11
CA GLU A 443 -22.23 -5.99 -26.33
C GLU A 443 -21.16 -7.09 -26.34
N ALA A 444 -20.69 -7.55 -25.17
CA ALA A 444 -19.66 -8.59 -25.08
C ALA A 444 -20.11 -9.93 -25.69
N GLY A 445 -21.41 -10.20 -25.67
CA GLY A 445 -22.00 -11.36 -26.33
C GLY A 445 -23.32 -11.79 -25.72
N PRO A 446 -23.96 -12.83 -26.29
CA PRO A 446 -25.11 -13.46 -25.67
C PRO A 446 -24.75 -13.99 -24.26
N GLU A 447 -25.71 -13.90 -23.35
CA GLU A 447 -25.57 -14.49 -22.01
C GLU A 447 -25.16 -15.96 -22.10
N GLY A 448 -24.03 -16.29 -21.48
CA GLY A 448 -23.46 -17.64 -21.47
C GLY A 448 -22.59 -18.01 -22.67
N GLU A 449 -22.22 -17.05 -23.52
CA GLU A 449 -21.18 -17.22 -24.54
C GLU A 449 -19.89 -16.45 -24.20
N PHE A 450 -19.92 -15.66 -23.12
CA PHE A 450 -18.85 -14.77 -22.67
C PHE A 450 -18.71 -14.85 -21.14
N ALA A 451 -17.48 -14.92 -20.65
CA ALA A 451 -17.10 -14.63 -19.27
C ALA A 451 -15.66 -14.10 -19.24
N ILE A 452 -15.27 -13.39 -18.20
CA ILE A 452 -13.85 -13.12 -17.94
C ILE A 452 -13.29 -14.28 -17.12
N GLY A 453 -12.31 -15.00 -17.68
CA GLY A 453 -11.78 -16.24 -17.12
C GLY A 453 -10.40 -16.11 -16.49
N GLN A 454 -9.70 -15.00 -16.73
CA GLN A 454 -8.44 -14.65 -16.09
C GLN A 454 -8.45 -13.16 -15.80
N TYR A 455 -7.85 -12.78 -14.67
CA TYR A 455 -7.72 -11.40 -14.25
C TYR A 455 -6.27 -11.11 -13.93
N TRP A 456 -5.92 -9.85 -14.08
CA TRP A 456 -4.72 -9.23 -13.57
C TRP A 456 -5.16 -8.05 -12.71
N GLY A 457 -4.50 -7.91 -11.57
CA GLY A 457 -4.59 -6.76 -10.69
C GLY A 457 -3.19 -6.42 -10.22
N HIS A 458 -3.03 -5.16 -9.85
CA HIS A 458 -1.81 -4.54 -9.36
C HIS A 458 -2.31 -3.70 -8.16
N GLN A 459 -1.65 -3.80 -6.99
CA GLN A 459 -2.01 -3.15 -5.74
C GLN A 459 -2.43 -1.67 -5.79
N ASP A 460 -2.08 -0.89 -6.79
CA ASP A 460 -2.33 0.55 -6.93
C ASP A 460 -2.73 0.92 -8.35
N SER A 461 -2.89 -0.07 -9.22
CA SER A 461 -3.93 0.08 -10.24
C SER A 461 -5.31 0.00 -9.60
N ASP A 462 -6.10 1.08 -9.74
CA ASP A 462 -7.52 1.11 -9.37
C ASP A 462 -8.35 0.02 -10.09
N ASN A 463 -7.93 -0.31 -11.30
CA ASN A 463 -8.67 -1.17 -12.21
C ASN A 463 -8.07 -2.57 -12.29
N PHE A 464 -8.89 -3.51 -12.76
CA PHE A 464 -8.42 -4.83 -13.15
C PHE A 464 -8.44 -4.97 -14.66
N PHE A 465 -7.52 -5.77 -15.18
CA PHE A 465 -7.63 -6.26 -16.56
C PHE A 465 -8.11 -7.71 -16.57
N GLY A 466 -8.97 -8.01 -17.52
CA GLY A 466 -9.60 -9.31 -17.68
C GLY A 466 -9.39 -9.86 -19.08
N GLN A 467 -8.99 -11.13 -19.18
CA GLN A 467 -9.08 -11.86 -20.44
C GLN A 467 -10.41 -12.58 -20.54
N SER A 468 -11.13 -12.28 -21.61
CA SER A 468 -12.38 -12.96 -21.92
C SER A 468 -12.14 -14.40 -22.37
N THR A 469 -13.06 -15.25 -21.96
CA THR A 469 -13.18 -16.65 -22.34
C THR A 469 -14.49 -16.82 -23.08
N LEU A 470 -14.42 -17.28 -24.33
CA LEU A 470 -15.58 -17.39 -25.22
C LEU A 470 -16.03 -18.86 -25.33
N PHE A 471 -17.35 -19.07 -25.37
CA PHE A 471 -17.97 -20.40 -25.44
C PHE A 471 -18.79 -20.57 -26.72
N PRO A 472 -18.14 -20.62 -27.91
CA PRO A 472 -18.85 -20.76 -29.18
C PRO A 472 -19.65 -22.06 -29.20
N ASP A 473 -20.93 -21.97 -29.55
CA ASP A 473 -21.90 -23.09 -29.57
C ASP A 473 -22.05 -23.83 -28.23
N GLY A 474 -21.62 -23.22 -27.10
CA GLY A 474 -21.61 -23.82 -25.78
C GLY A 474 -20.54 -24.91 -25.58
N GLU A 475 -19.57 -25.01 -26.49
CA GLU A 475 -18.40 -25.87 -26.33
C GLU A 475 -17.29 -25.16 -25.54
N CYS A 476 -16.46 -25.95 -24.85
CA CYS A 476 -15.38 -25.42 -24.03
C CYS A 476 -14.29 -24.77 -24.90
N CYS A 477 -13.63 -23.81 -24.27
CA CYS A 477 -13.64 -22.42 -24.69
C CYS A 477 -12.45 -22.01 -25.55
N THR A 478 -12.56 -20.81 -26.14
CA THR A 478 -11.46 -20.12 -26.82
C THR A 478 -11.07 -18.87 -26.06
N GLN A 479 -9.78 -18.53 -26.06
CA GLN A 479 -9.31 -17.25 -25.53
C GLN A 479 -9.87 -16.12 -26.39
N GLY A 480 -10.38 -15.09 -25.72
CA GLY A 480 -10.88 -13.88 -26.32
C GLY A 480 -9.96 -12.69 -26.05
N GLY A 481 -10.55 -11.51 -26.20
CA GLY A 481 -9.90 -10.23 -26.01
C GLY A 481 -9.67 -9.81 -24.55
N VAL A 482 -9.04 -8.64 -24.41
CA VAL A 482 -8.71 -7.96 -23.15
C VAL A 482 -9.78 -6.91 -22.84
N TRP A 483 -10.15 -6.84 -21.56
CA TRP A 483 -11.15 -5.93 -21.01
C TRP A 483 -10.59 -5.22 -19.79
N LEU A 484 -10.85 -3.93 -19.66
CA LEU A 484 -10.69 -3.18 -18.42
C LEU A 484 -11.94 -3.40 -17.57
N VAL A 485 -11.75 -3.58 -16.27
CA VAL A 485 -12.79 -3.77 -15.25
C VAL A 485 -12.64 -2.68 -14.21
N ASP A 486 -13.47 -1.63 -14.33
CA ASP A 486 -13.51 -0.50 -13.40
C ASP A 486 -14.48 -0.85 -12.27
N VAL A 487 -13.91 -1.26 -11.13
CA VAL A 487 -14.69 -1.67 -9.95
C VAL A 487 -15.30 -0.47 -9.23
N GLY A 488 -14.68 0.71 -9.30
CA GLY A 488 -15.19 1.94 -8.69
C GLY A 488 -16.47 2.46 -9.37
N ARG A 489 -16.57 2.31 -10.69
CA ARG A 489 -17.78 2.66 -11.47
C ARG A 489 -18.69 1.46 -11.72
N GLY A 490 -18.20 0.23 -11.53
CA GLY A 490 -18.91 -0.99 -11.86
C GLY A 490 -19.13 -1.14 -13.36
N GLU A 491 -18.11 -0.83 -14.17
CA GLU A 491 -18.16 -0.83 -15.63
C GLU A 491 -17.08 -1.71 -16.27
N PHE A 492 -17.29 -2.08 -17.54
CA PHE A 492 -16.33 -2.80 -18.35
C PHE A 492 -16.05 -2.03 -19.63
N HIS A 493 -14.79 -1.99 -20.04
CA HIS A 493 -14.37 -1.40 -21.31
C HIS A 493 -13.62 -2.44 -22.14
N GLU A 494 -14.05 -2.65 -23.39
CA GLU A 494 -13.33 -3.54 -24.32
C GLU A 494 -12.07 -2.82 -24.80
N VAL A 495 -10.90 -3.31 -24.37
CA VAL A 495 -9.59 -2.76 -24.74
C VAL A 495 -9.16 -3.34 -26.08
N PHE A 496 -9.32 -4.65 -26.24
CA PHE A 496 -8.90 -5.35 -27.46
C PHE A 496 -9.74 -6.60 -27.70
N ALA A 497 -10.30 -6.77 -28.89
CA ALA A 497 -11.27 -7.82 -29.18
C ALA A 497 -10.67 -9.19 -29.57
N GLU A 498 -9.43 -9.21 -30.09
CA GLU A 498 -8.82 -10.42 -30.64
C GLU A 498 -8.08 -11.23 -29.56
N PRO A 499 -7.86 -12.54 -29.74
CA PRO A 499 -7.27 -13.40 -28.72
C PRO A 499 -5.93 -12.91 -28.19
N SER A 500 -5.83 -12.77 -26.87
CA SER A 500 -4.58 -12.56 -26.13
C SER A 500 -4.17 -13.81 -25.35
N VAL A 501 -2.93 -13.85 -24.84
CA VAL A 501 -2.46 -15.03 -24.06
C VAL A 501 -1.68 -14.69 -22.80
N ALA A 502 -1.13 -13.48 -22.72
CA ALA A 502 -0.36 -13.02 -21.59
C ALA A 502 -0.63 -11.54 -21.35
N GLY A 503 -0.62 -11.16 -20.08
CA GLY A 503 -0.80 -9.81 -19.58
C GLY A 503 0.05 -9.62 -18.33
N VAL A 504 0.53 -8.40 -18.10
CA VAL A 504 1.34 -8.01 -16.95
C VAL A 504 1.27 -6.49 -16.79
N PHE A 505 1.27 -5.99 -15.57
CA PHE A 505 1.39 -4.55 -15.30
C PHE A 505 2.87 -4.11 -15.31
N SER A 506 3.10 -2.81 -15.52
CA SER A 506 4.33 -2.11 -15.15
C SER A 506 4.60 -2.26 -13.65
N SER A 507 5.78 -1.84 -13.17
CA SER A 507 6.17 -2.07 -11.76
C SER A 507 5.39 -1.20 -10.76
N ASP A 508 4.69 -0.22 -11.27
CA ASP A 508 4.07 0.97 -10.67
C ASP A 508 2.61 1.15 -11.15
N GLY A 509 2.16 0.36 -12.13
CA GLY A 509 0.74 0.04 -12.29
C GLY A 509 -0.11 0.94 -13.18
N GLU A 510 0.43 2.03 -13.76
CA GLU A 510 -0.28 2.79 -14.81
C GLU A 510 -0.33 2.01 -16.10
N THR A 511 0.64 1.16 -16.43
CA THR A 511 0.69 0.54 -17.74
C THR A 511 0.41 -0.96 -17.69
N PHE A 512 -0.67 -1.40 -18.35
CA PHE A 512 -0.92 -2.81 -18.60
C PHE A 512 -0.39 -3.25 -19.97
N TYR A 513 0.57 -4.17 -19.96
CA TYR A 513 1.10 -4.79 -21.17
C TYR A 513 0.39 -6.10 -21.47
N PHE A 514 0.01 -6.31 -22.74
CA PHE A 514 -0.49 -7.62 -23.17
C PHE A 514 0.05 -8.05 -24.53
N LEU A 515 0.19 -9.37 -24.69
CA LEU A 515 0.59 -10.00 -25.95
C LEU A 515 -0.60 -10.69 -26.60
N ALA A 516 -0.93 -10.25 -27.82
CA ALA A 516 -1.96 -10.87 -28.62
C ALA A 516 -1.42 -11.96 -29.55
N ALA A 517 -2.31 -12.80 -30.07
CA ALA A 517 -1.98 -13.88 -31.00
C ALA A 517 -1.33 -13.41 -32.32
N ASP A 518 -1.42 -12.13 -32.65
CA ASP A 518 -0.70 -11.51 -33.78
C ASP A 518 0.80 -11.25 -33.48
N GLY A 519 1.26 -11.60 -32.27
CA GLY A 519 2.65 -11.46 -31.83
C GLY A 519 3.04 -10.03 -31.46
N MET A 520 2.08 -9.10 -31.43
CA MET A 520 2.32 -7.72 -31.05
C MET A 520 2.11 -7.53 -29.55
N LEU A 521 3.12 -7.00 -28.87
CA LEU A 521 3.03 -6.47 -27.52
C LEU A 521 2.36 -5.10 -27.59
N ARG A 522 1.44 -4.82 -26.67
CA ARG A 522 0.72 -3.55 -26.57
C ARG A 522 0.82 -3.03 -25.14
N ALA A 523 1.09 -1.75 -25.01
CA ALA A 523 1.00 -0.99 -23.77
C ALA A 523 -0.37 -0.31 -23.72
N VAL A 524 -1.03 -0.38 -22.56
CA VAL A 524 -2.36 0.14 -22.32
C VAL A 524 -2.32 0.97 -21.05
N ASP A 525 -2.84 2.19 -21.09
CA ASP A 525 -3.11 2.99 -19.90
C ASP A 525 -4.11 2.25 -19.01
N ALA A 526 -3.75 2.04 -17.75
CA ALA A 526 -4.50 1.25 -16.80
C ALA A 526 -5.69 2.01 -16.20
N HIS A 527 -5.68 3.34 -16.25
CA HIS A 527 -6.78 4.17 -15.76
C HIS A 527 -7.97 4.17 -16.73
N ASP A 528 -7.72 4.25 -18.03
CA ASP A 528 -8.80 4.39 -19.02
C ASP A 528 -8.87 3.29 -20.11
N GLY A 529 -7.85 2.44 -20.20
CA GLY A 529 -7.79 1.33 -21.14
C GLY A 529 -7.38 1.71 -22.57
N GLU A 530 -6.84 2.92 -22.80
CA GLU A 530 -6.33 3.35 -24.11
C GLU A 530 -5.01 2.64 -24.46
N ILE A 531 -4.90 2.12 -25.69
CA ILE A 531 -3.65 1.54 -26.19
C ILE A 531 -2.70 2.68 -26.57
N VAL A 532 -1.72 2.96 -25.70
CA VAL A 532 -0.72 4.02 -25.87
C VAL A 532 0.50 3.60 -26.70
N GLY A 533 0.80 2.29 -26.75
CA GLY A 533 1.99 1.77 -27.42
C GLY A 533 1.81 0.39 -28.04
N SER A 534 2.58 0.09 -29.09
CA SER A 534 2.64 -1.28 -29.63
C SER A 534 3.93 -1.57 -30.39
N MET A 535 4.43 -2.80 -30.26
CA MET A 535 5.59 -3.29 -30.99
C MET A 535 5.40 -4.76 -31.40
N GLN A 536 6.11 -5.19 -32.45
CA GLN A 536 6.18 -6.62 -32.78
C GLN A 536 7.22 -7.28 -31.87
N LEU A 537 6.77 -8.17 -31.00
CA LEU A 537 7.64 -8.85 -30.03
C LEU A 537 8.03 -10.26 -30.51
N VAL A 538 7.06 -11.07 -30.89
CA VAL A 538 7.26 -12.45 -31.38
C VAL A 538 6.55 -12.67 -32.71
N GLU A 539 6.84 -13.79 -33.40
CA GLU A 539 6.04 -14.18 -34.56
C GLU A 539 4.58 -14.50 -34.14
N PRO A 540 3.58 -14.23 -35.00
CA PRO A 540 2.19 -14.61 -34.74
C PRO A 540 2.05 -16.10 -34.40
N PHE A 541 1.19 -16.41 -33.44
CA PHE A 541 1.02 -17.75 -32.89
C PHE A 541 -0.46 -18.10 -32.69
N GLU A 542 -0.75 -19.38 -32.42
CA GLU A 542 -2.12 -19.82 -32.14
C GLU A 542 -2.39 -19.80 -30.62
N ALA A 543 -3.34 -18.96 -30.20
CA ALA A 543 -3.83 -18.88 -28.81
C ALA A 543 -4.79 -20.05 -28.52
N VAL A 544 -4.23 -21.25 -28.35
CA VAL A 544 -4.98 -22.49 -28.09
C VAL A 544 -4.68 -22.99 -26.68
N PHE A 545 -5.74 -23.15 -25.88
CA PHE A 545 -5.64 -23.66 -24.51
C PHE A 545 -4.81 -24.95 -24.42
N GLY A 546 -3.82 -24.95 -23.53
CA GLY A 546 -2.92 -26.08 -23.29
C GLY A 546 -1.76 -26.22 -24.29
N SER A 547 -1.63 -25.33 -25.28
CA SER A 547 -0.42 -25.22 -26.10
C SER A 547 0.59 -24.30 -25.39
N PRO A 548 1.90 -24.49 -25.60
CA PRO A 548 2.90 -23.53 -25.15
C PRO A 548 2.63 -22.17 -25.81
N THR A 549 2.43 -21.15 -24.98
CA THR A 549 2.27 -19.76 -25.40
C THR A 549 3.37 -18.91 -24.77
N PRO A 550 3.71 -17.75 -25.35
CA PRO A 550 4.64 -16.85 -24.70
C PRO A 550 4.13 -16.41 -23.32
N ALA A 551 5.06 -16.11 -22.43
CA ALA A 551 4.79 -15.58 -21.10
C ALA A 551 5.57 -14.27 -20.91
N LEU A 552 5.05 -13.37 -20.08
CA LEU A 552 5.61 -12.04 -19.83
C LEU A 552 5.87 -11.86 -18.33
N ILE A 553 6.88 -11.05 -18.00
CA ILE A 553 7.07 -10.45 -16.67
C ILE A 553 7.71 -9.08 -16.83
N VAL A 554 7.36 -8.14 -15.95
CA VAL A 554 8.04 -6.84 -15.83
C VAL A 554 8.96 -6.85 -14.61
N VAL A 555 10.12 -6.21 -14.76
CA VAL A 555 11.19 -6.11 -13.77
C VAL A 555 11.79 -4.71 -13.89
N GLY A 556 11.31 -3.76 -13.09
CA GLY A 556 11.69 -2.35 -13.25
C GLY A 556 11.29 -1.82 -14.62
N GLU A 557 12.23 -1.20 -15.34
CA GLU A 557 12.02 -0.65 -16.69
C GLU A 557 12.08 -1.71 -17.80
N TRP A 558 12.19 -3.00 -17.46
CA TRP A 558 12.32 -4.10 -18.41
C TRP A 558 11.10 -5.00 -18.44
N LEU A 559 10.72 -5.43 -19.63
CA LEU A 559 9.78 -6.53 -19.85
C LEU A 559 10.50 -7.72 -20.47
N TYR A 560 10.43 -8.86 -19.79
CA TYR A 560 10.98 -10.11 -20.27
C TYR A 560 9.89 -11.01 -20.84
N ALA A 561 10.17 -11.60 -22.00
CA ALA A 561 9.25 -12.48 -22.69
C ALA A 561 9.89 -13.82 -23.01
N ALA A 562 9.31 -14.91 -22.49
CA ALA A 562 9.66 -16.26 -22.89
C ALA A 562 8.92 -16.62 -24.18
N ASP A 563 9.65 -16.94 -25.26
CA ASP A 563 9.08 -17.35 -26.54
C ASP A 563 9.27 -18.86 -26.78
N PRO A 564 8.23 -19.68 -26.61
CA PRO A 564 8.34 -21.13 -26.79
C PRO A 564 8.57 -21.55 -28.24
N ASN A 565 8.26 -20.70 -29.23
CA ASN A 565 8.41 -21.06 -30.64
C ASN A 565 9.86 -20.91 -31.10
N SER A 566 10.57 -19.89 -30.62
CA SER A 566 11.96 -19.64 -30.98
C SER A 566 12.97 -20.24 -29.99
N GLY A 567 12.54 -20.51 -28.74
CA GLY A 567 13.42 -20.98 -27.67
C GLY A 567 14.25 -19.87 -27.04
N HIS A 568 13.79 -18.62 -27.12
CA HIS A 568 14.48 -17.45 -26.56
C HIS A 568 13.72 -16.86 -25.37
N VAL A 569 14.47 -16.11 -24.55
CA VAL A 569 13.95 -15.08 -23.67
C VAL A 569 14.38 -13.74 -24.27
N LEU A 570 13.46 -12.81 -24.43
CA LEU A 570 13.68 -11.48 -24.99
C LEU A 570 13.53 -10.46 -23.86
N GLY A 571 14.43 -9.49 -23.75
CA GLY A 571 14.32 -8.32 -22.86
C GLY A 571 13.98 -7.07 -23.67
N VAL A 572 12.89 -6.43 -23.29
CA VAL A 572 12.37 -5.21 -23.91
C VAL A 572 12.53 -4.07 -22.93
N HIS A 573 13.20 -2.99 -23.32
CA HIS A 573 13.23 -1.77 -22.53
C HIS A 573 11.90 -1.01 -22.73
N LEU A 574 11.18 -0.74 -21.65
CA LEU A 574 9.79 -0.26 -21.70
C LEU A 574 9.68 1.19 -22.20
N THR A 575 10.60 2.08 -21.81
CA THR A 575 10.66 3.48 -22.24
C THR A 575 10.67 3.67 -23.76
N HIS A 576 11.35 2.78 -24.50
CA HIS A 576 11.48 2.88 -25.95
C HIS A 576 10.73 1.79 -26.72
N MET A 577 10.19 0.78 -26.03
CA MET A 577 9.57 -0.42 -26.62
C MET A 577 10.45 -1.08 -27.69
N GLU A 578 11.72 -1.32 -27.36
CA GLU A 578 12.69 -2.00 -28.23
C GLU A 578 13.25 -3.25 -27.56
N ILE A 579 13.51 -4.30 -28.34
CA ILE A 579 14.22 -5.49 -27.85
C ILE A 579 15.70 -5.14 -27.79
N GLU A 580 16.27 -5.14 -26.59
CA GLU A 580 17.68 -4.84 -26.37
C GLU A 580 18.45 -6.08 -25.89
N GLU A 581 17.77 -7.03 -25.26
CA GLU A 581 18.36 -8.27 -24.77
C GLU A 581 17.73 -9.50 -25.42
N GLU A 582 18.55 -10.51 -25.71
CA GLU A 582 18.09 -11.78 -26.29
C GLU A 582 18.97 -12.94 -25.84
N TRP A 583 18.37 -13.91 -25.14
CA TRP A 583 19.04 -15.13 -24.70
C TRP A 583 18.43 -16.37 -25.33
N HIS A 584 19.27 -17.19 -25.98
CA HIS A 584 18.85 -18.49 -26.48
C HIS A 584 19.01 -19.57 -25.41
N ILE A 585 17.89 -20.00 -24.81
CA ILE A 585 17.88 -21.04 -23.76
C ILE A 585 17.50 -22.43 -24.30
N GLY A 586 16.97 -22.50 -25.54
CA GLY A 586 16.53 -23.74 -26.16
C GLY A 586 15.20 -24.24 -25.61
N GLY A 587 14.76 -25.40 -26.08
CA GLY A 587 13.48 -25.98 -25.64
C GLY A 587 12.27 -25.15 -26.08
N ALA A 588 11.27 -25.05 -25.21
CA ALA A 588 10.04 -24.28 -25.36
C ALA A 588 9.72 -23.53 -24.06
N PRO A 589 10.46 -22.45 -23.74
CA PRO A 589 10.23 -21.67 -22.52
C PRO A 589 8.83 -21.06 -22.54
N SER A 590 8.05 -21.27 -21.48
CA SER A 590 6.63 -20.90 -21.47
C SER A 590 6.11 -20.37 -20.13
N SER A 591 7.01 -20.18 -19.17
CA SER A 591 6.71 -19.56 -17.89
C SER A 591 8.01 -18.97 -17.35
N LEU A 592 7.94 -17.74 -16.85
CA LEU A 592 9.06 -17.08 -16.22
C LEU A 592 8.65 -16.35 -14.96
N ALA A 593 9.58 -16.21 -14.02
CA ALA A 593 9.46 -15.37 -12.83
C ALA A 593 10.79 -14.71 -12.52
N PHE A 594 10.74 -13.51 -11.97
CA PHE A 594 11.91 -12.82 -11.44
C PHE A 594 12.07 -13.15 -9.95
N VAL A 595 13.31 -13.41 -9.55
CA VAL A 595 13.68 -13.52 -8.14
C VAL A 595 14.89 -12.64 -7.85
N GLY A 596 14.75 -11.72 -6.90
CA GLY A 596 15.80 -10.78 -6.54
C GLY A 596 15.27 -9.49 -5.93
N VAL A 597 16.05 -8.43 -6.09
CA VAL A 597 15.76 -7.09 -5.57
C VAL A 597 15.58 -6.16 -6.76
N LEU A 598 14.47 -5.44 -6.77
CA LEU A 598 14.25 -4.32 -7.68
C LEU A 598 14.89 -3.09 -7.01
N ASP A 599 15.83 -2.41 -7.68
CA ASP A 599 16.30 -1.11 -7.19
C ASP A 599 15.12 -0.13 -7.25
N ARG A 600 14.96 0.64 -6.18
CA ARG A 600 13.86 1.56 -5.97
C ARG A 600 14.35 2.99 -5.94
N SER A 601 15.17 3.36 -6.92
CA SER A 601 15.42 4.75 -7.25
C SER A 601 14.22 5.44 -7.94
N GLY A 602 13.03 4.81 -7.94
CA GLY A 602 11.78 5.36 -8.47
C GLY A 602 10.49 4.65 -8.04
N SER A 603 10.44 3.98 -6.88
CA SER A 603 9.16 3.48 -6.31
C SER A 603 9.23 3.49 -4.78
N PRO A 604 8.27 4.11 -4.07
CA PRO A 604 8.13 3.95 -2.64
C PRO A 604 7.64 2.53 -2.34
N ASP A 605 8.02 2.02 -1.17
CA ASP A 605 7.35 0.91 -0.49
C ASP A 605 7.28 -0.48 -1.13
N ALA A 606 7.68 -1.52 -0.39
CA ALA A 606 7.30 -2.90 -0.68
C ALA A 606 5.80 -3.06 -0.38
N GLY A 607 4.98 -2.45 -1.23
CA GLY A 607 3.55 -2.38 -1.06
C GLY A 607 2.84 -1.15 -1.63
N HIS A 608 3.44 -0.28 -2.45
CA HIS A 608 2.66 0.77 -3.13
C HIS A 608 3.23 1.14 -4.51
N GLU A 609 2.55 0.68 -5.54
CA GLU A 609 2.46 1.19 -6.90
C GLU A 609 1.76 2.58 -6.91
N ASP A 610 1.95 3.27 -8.01
CA ASP A 610 1.22 4.42 -8.53
C ASP A 610 2.25 5.05 -9.47
N GLU A 611 1.99 4.84 -10.75
CA GLU A 611 2.56 5.61 -11.83
C GLU A 611 1.50 6.82 -11.91
N HIS A 612 1.92 8.09 -12.15
CA HIS A 612 1.15 9.00 -13.03
C HIS A 612 2.02 9.62 -14.17
N GLU A 613 1.70 9.38 -15.46
CA GLU A 613 2.11 10.22 -16.60
C GLU A 613 1.12 11.40 -16.78
N HIS A 614 1.67 12.61 -16.79
CA HIS A 614 0.96 13.81 -17.22
C HIS A 614 1.11 14.08 -18.72
N GLU A 615 -0.03 14.28 -19.40
CA GLU A 615 -0.13 15.11 -20.61
C GLU A 615 0.35 16.54 -20.32
N ASP A 616 1.04 17.16 -21.28
CA ASP A 616 0.84 18.60 -21.48
C ASP A 616 1.00 19.08 -22.92
N GLY A 617 0.04 19.92 -23.30
CA GLY A 617 -0.08 20.55 -24.61
C GLY A 617 0.38 22.02 -24.63
N GLU A 618 1.32 22.27 -25.55
CA GLU A 618 1.46 23.42 -26.46
C GLU A 618 1.84 24.85 -25.98
N GLU A 619 2.95 25.28 -26.62
CA GLU A 619 3.27 26.59 -27.25
C GLU A 619 3.77 27.78 -26.38
N HIS A 620 5.05 28.18 -26.59
CA HIS A 620 5.41 29.49 -27.20
C HIS A 620 6.91 29.67 -27.55
N ASP A 621 7.15 29.89 -28.85
CA ASP A 621 8.15 30.69 -29.62
C ASP A 621 9.53 31.15 -29.07
N GLU A 622 10.55 30.78 -29.87
CA GLU A 622 11.72 31.54 -30.42
C GLU A 622 12.63 32.42 -29.52
N GLU A 623 13.94 32.10 -29.47
CA GLU A 623 14.99 32.77 -30.28
C GLU A 623 16.41 32.18 -30.03
N GLU A 624 17.24 32.24 -31.08
CA GLU A 624 18.62 31.76 -31.23
C GLU A 624 19.63 32.39 -30.26
N HIS A 625 20.71 31.68 -29.89
CA HIS A 625 22.10 32.20 -29.93
C HIS A 625 23.18 31.11 -29.74
N GLU A 626 24.26 31.26 -30.53
CA GLU A 626 25.46 30.42 -30.65
C GLU A 626 26.58 30.75 -29.63
N GLU A 627 27.45 29.75 -29.42
CA GLU A 627 28.91 29.77 -29.18
C GLU A 627 29.53 30.07 -27.78
N ASP A 628 30.36 29.10 -27.35
CA ASP A 628 31.69 29.14 -26.70
C ASP A 628 31.95 30.05 -25.48
N ASP A 629 32.35 29.45 -24.34
CA ASP A 629 33.76 29.36 -23.88
C ASP A 629 33.85 28.99 -22.37
N HIS A 630 34.82 28.10 -22.10
CA HIS A 630 35.43 27.67 -20.83
C HIS A 630 35.27 28.52 -19.55
N ALA A 631 35.02 27.85 -18.42
CA ALA A 631 35.81 27.98 -17.17
C ALA A 631 35.47 26.86 -16.18
N HIS A 632 36.49 26.11 -15.77
CA HIS A 632 36.48 25.36 -14.52
C HIS A 632 36.53 26.38 -13.37
N GLU A 633 35.52 26.36 -12.50
CA GLU A 633 35.64 26.86 -11.13
C GLU A 633 35.25 25.73 -10.19
N ASP A 634 36.10 25.55 -9.19
CA ASP A 634 36.03 24.56 -8.13
C ASP A 634 34.74 24.76 -7.32
N GLU A 635 33.89 23.73 -7.23
CA GLU A 635 32.87 23.64 -6.18
C GLU A 635 33.13 22.38 -5.37
N GLU A 636 33.09 22.59 -4.06
CA GLU A 636 33.53 21.71 -3.00
C GLU A 636 32.64 20.46 -2.95
N ASP A 637 33.27 19.32 -2.60
CA ASP A 637 32.57 18.08 -2.26
C ASP A 637 31.59 18.39 -1.10
N ASP A 638 30.30 18.50 -1.41
CA ASP A 638 29.26 18.53 -0.40
C ASP A 638 28.78 17.10 -0.15
N HIS A 639 28.81 16.75 1.13
CA HIS A 639 28.63 15.40 1.63
C HIS A 639 27.15 15.00 1.55
N GLY A 640 26.91 13.68 1.51
CA GLY A 640 25.59 13.09 1.27
C GLY A 640 24.51 13.60 2.21
N HIS A 641 23.38 13.99 1.61
CA HIS A 641 22.12 14.14 2.31
C HIS A 641 21.16 13.05 1.82
N ALA A 642 20.79 12.19 2.77
CA ALA A 642 19.75 11.18 2.60
C ALA A 642 18.38 11.84 2.54
N HIS A 643 17.50 11.26 1.73
CA HIS A 643 16.22 11.79 1.31
C HIS A 643 15.20 11.89 2.47
N HIS A 644 14.92 13.11 2.93
CA HIS A 644 13.60 13.47 3.43
C HIS A 644 12.85 14.13 2.27
N HIS A 645 11.57 13.80 2.09
CA HIS A 645 10.71 14.58 1.21
C HIS A 645 10.48 15.95 1.87
N GLY A 646 11.37 16.90 1.55
CA GLY A 646 11.48 18.26 2.11
C GLY A 646 12.77 18.45 2.92
N ASP A 647 13.60 19.43 2.55
CA ASP A 647 14.80 19.84 3.33
C ASP A 647 14.45 20.57 4.64
N GLU A 648 13.16 20.75 4.93
CA GLU A 648 12.63 21.65 5.95
C GLU A 648 11.98 20.89 7.12
N ASP A 649 12.19 21.39 8.35
CA ASP A 649 11.58 20.82 9.55
C ASP A 649 10.04 21.08 9.51
N PRO A 650 9.19 20.03 9.54
CA PRO A 650 7.75 20.20 9.46
C PRO A 650 7.11 20.73 10.74
N HIS A 651 7.85 20.76 11.86
CA HIS A 651 7.36 21.13 13.18
C HIS A 651 7.28 22.64 13.40
N PHE A 652 7.00 23.40 12.34
CA PHE A 652 6.98 24.86 12.32
C PHE A 652 5.99 25.47 13.32
N TRP A 653 4.98 24.71 13.75
CA TRP A 653 4.00 25.16 14.74
C TRP A 653 4.63 25.55 16.08
N PHE A 654 5.82 25.07 16.39
CA PHE A 654 6.55 25.50 17.58
C PHE A 654 7.08 26.93 17.50
N ASP A 655 7.23 27.49 16.29
CA ASP A 655 7.40 28.93 16.13
C ASP A 655 6.04 29.61 16.07
N THR A 656 5.69 30.35 17.13
CA THR A 656 4.37 30.99 17.21
C THR A 656 4.16 32.06 16.15
N ASP A 657 5.21 32.60 15.53
CA ASP A 657 5.08 33.58 14.46
C ASP A 657 4.69 32.87 13.14
N LEU A 658 5.29 31.72 12.83
CA LEU A 658 4.90 30.86 11.71
C LEU A 658 3.48 30.30 11.91
N ALA A 659 3.19 29.78 13.10
CA ALA A 659 1.85 29.31 13.45
C ALA A 659 0.78 30.42 13.32
N SER A 660 1.11 31.66 13.71
CA SER A 660 0.17 32.78 13.58
C SER A 660 -0.17 33.10 12.11
N VAL A 661 0.80 32.93 11.20
CA VAL A 661 0.57 33.10 9.76
C VAL A 661 -0.30 31.96 9.21
N ALA A 662 0.03 30.71 9.54
CA ALA A 662 -0.78 29.56 9.15
C ALA A 662 -2.24 29.69 9.63
N ILE A 663 -2.45 30.08 10.91
CA ILE A 663 -3.79 30.28 11.47
C ILE A 663 -4.55 31.42 10.77
N ALA A 664 -3.85 32.48 10.36
CA ALA A 664 -4.47 33.55 9.57
C ALA A 664 -4.90 33.08 8.18
N ALA A 665 -4.10 32.24 7.52
CA ALA A 665 -4.47 31.63 6.24
C ALA A 665 -5.72 30.74 6.36
N ILE A 666 -5.82 29.95 7.43
CA ILE A 666 -7.02 29.16 7.75
C ILE A 666 -8.25 30.07 7.87
N ALA A 667 -8.14 31.18 8.61
CA ALA A 667 -9.26 32.11 8.80
C ALA A 667 -9.70 32.80 7.50
N ASP A 668 -8.74 33.15 6.63
CA ASP A 668 -9.00 33.72 5.31
C ASP A 668 -9.73 32.71 4.42
N GLU A 669 -9.29 31.45 4.40
CA GLU A 669 -9.90 30.42 3.55
C GLU A 669 -11.30 30.02 4.03
N LEU A 670 -11.49 29.85 5.34
CA LEU A 670 -12.84 29.67 5.92
C LEU A 670 -13.77 30.84 5.58
N SER A 671 -13.24 32.07 5.55
CA SER A 671 -14.01 33.27 5.18
C SER A 671 -14.36 33.30 3.69
N HIS A 672 -13.51 32.75 2.82
CA HIS A 672 -13.81 32.57 1.40
C HIS A 672 -14.94 31.57 1.17
N LEU A 673 -14.89 30.41 1.84
CA LEU A 673 -15.88 29.34 1.69
C LEU A 673 -17.22 29.66 2.37
N SER A 674 -17.19 30.42 3.48
CA SER A 674 -18.41 30.88 4.18
C SER A 674 -18.41 32.39 4.41
N PRO A 675 -18.70 33.21 3.37
CA PRO A 675 -18.69 34.67 3.47
C PRO A 675 -19.70 35.24 4.48
N ASP A 676 -20.78 34.51 4.77
CA ASP A 676 -21.80 34.91 5.74
C ASP A 676 -21.29 34.81 7.20
N ALA A 677 -20.22 34.04 7.43
CA ALA A 677 -19.56 33.86 8.73
C ALA A 677 -18.18 34.56 8.83
N ALA A 678 -17.71 35.22 7.76
CA ALA A 678 -16.38 35.85 7.70
C ALA A 678 -16.07 36.82 8.85
N ASP A 679 -17.04 37.68 9.24
CA ASP A 679 -16.86 38.59 10.40
C ASP A 679 -16.62 37.80 11.71
N VAL A 680 -17.24 36.62 11.86
CA VAL A 680 -17.06 35.76 13.04
C VAL A 680 -15.66 35.14 13.05
N PHE A 681 -15.18 34.63 11.90
CA PHE A 681 -13.84 34.06 11.80
C PHE A 681 -12.77 35.12 12.06
N SER A 682 -12.95 36.34 11.53
CA SER A 682 -12.03 37.45 11.76
C SER A 682 -11.97 37.87 13.23
N ASP A 683 -13.12 37.99 13.92
CA ASP A 683 -13.16 38.31 15.35
C ASP A 683 -12.47 37.20 16.19
N ARG A 684 -12.71 35.92 15.86
CA ARG A 684 -12.11 34.77 16.56
C ARG A 684 -10.61 34.64 16.30
N LEU A 685 -10.15 34.97 15.10
CA LEU A 685 -8.72 35.07 14.77
C LEU A 685 -8.02 36.12 15.63
N GLU A 686 -8.58 37.33 15.75
CA GLU A 686 -7.98 38.39 16.56
C GLU A 686 -7.85 37.96 18.04
N ASP A 687 -8.91 37.34 18.59
CA ASP A 687 -8.90 36.82 19.96
C ASP A 687 -7.86 35.70 20.14
N TYR A 688 -7.81 34.73 19.23
CA TYR A 688 -6.91 33.57 19.37
C TYR A 688 -5.43 33.94 19.18
N LEU A 689 -5.10 34.83 18.25
CA LEU A 689 -3.73 35.35 18.09
C LEU A 689 -3.26 36.11 19.35
N ALA A 690 -4.17 36.78 20.07
CA ALA A 690 -3.84 37.42 21.34
C ALA A 690 -3.54 36.39 22.44
N GLU A 691 -4.25 35.26 22.48
CA GLU A 691 -3.97 34.15 23.39
C GLU A 691 -2.63 33.49 23.09
N ILE A 692 -2.28 33.27 21.81
CA ILE A 692 -0.97 32.75 21.39
C ILE A 692 0.16 33.69 21.83
N ALA A 693 -0.02 35.01 21.66
CA ALA A 693 0.97 35.99 22.11
C ALA A 693 1.14 36.01 23.64
N GLU A 694 0.07 35.78 24.42
CA GLU A 694 0.16 35.63 25.87
C GLU A 694 0.91 34.34 26.25
N ALA A 695 0.63 33.24 25.53
CA ALA A 695 1.32 31.97 25.71
C ALA A 695 2.82 32.04 25.39
N ASP A 696 3.22 32.66 24.26
CA ASP A 696 4.64 32.89 23.90
C ASP A 696 5.37 33.67 25.01
N ALA A 697 4.72 34.71 25.54
CA ALA A 697 5.28 35.50 26.64
C ALA A 697 5.43 34.67 27.93
N GLU A 698 4.46 33.80 28.25
CA GLU A 698 4.54 32.88 29.39
C GLU A 698 5.69 31.88 29.20
N VAL A 699 5.84 31.27 28.02
CA VAL A 699 6.93 30.34 27.71
C VAL A 699 8.30 31.02 27.89
N ARG A 700 8.46 32.24 27.37
CA ARG A 700 9.68 33.03 27.58
C ARG A 700 9.95 33.30 29.06
N GLU A 701 8.92 33.59 29.85
CA GLU A 701 9.08 33.82 31.30
C GLU A 701 9.49 32.54 32.04
N LEU A 702 8.88 31.39 31.72
CA LEU A 702 9.19 30.09 32.31
C LEU A 702 10.64 29.69 32.03
N LEU A 703 11.10 29.84 30.78
CA LEU A 703 12.44 29.41 30.35
C LEU A 703 13.54 30.44 30.68
N ALA A 704 13.19 31.69 31.01
CA ALA A 704 14.16 32.71 31.40
C ALA A 704 14.94 32.35 32.69
N GLY A 705 14.42 31.42 33.50
CA GLY A 705 15.07 30.93 34.72
C GLY A 705 16.21 29.94 34.49
N ILE A 706 16.31 29.35 33.29
CA ILE A 706 17.29 28.31 32.94
C ILE A 706 18.62 28.97 32.56
N SER A 707 19.70 28.61 33.26
CA SER A 707 21.05 29.13 32.98
C SER A 707 21.61 28.61 31.66
N ASP A 708 22.46 29.39 31.00
CA ASP A 708 23.01 29.10 29.67
C ASP A 708 23.58 27.68 29.51
N ASN A 709 24.20 27.12 30.54
CA ASN A 709 24.77 25.77 30.53
C ASN A 709 23.76 24.63 30.82
N GLN A 710 22.47 24.93 30.93
CA GLN A 710 21.37 23.97 31.14
C GLN A 710 20.33 24.07 30.02
N ARG A 711 20.68 24.72 28.91
CA ARG A 711 19.79 24.96 27.77
C ARG A 711 19.91 23.93 26.67
N LEU A 712 20.65 22.85 26.93
CA LEU A 712 20.76 21.68 26.06
C LEU A 712 19.55 20.77 26.29
N LEU A 713 18.86 20.45 25.20
CA LEU A 713 17.72 19.57 25.14
C LEU A 713 18.14 18.28 24.45
N VAL A 714 17.83 17.14 25.06
CA VAL A 714 17.89 15.84 24.39
C VAL A 714 16.47 15.33 24.30
N THR A 715 16.00 15.09 23.07
CA THR A 715 14.63 14.67 22.76
C THR A 715 14.61 13.24 22.22
N PHE A 716 13.43 12.67 22.02
CA PHE A 716 13.32 11.36 21.41
C PHE A 716 13.57 11.43 19.90
N HIS A 717 12.85 12.30 19.18
CA HIS A 717 13.12 12.57 17.77
C HIS A 717 13.33 14.06 17.48
N ASP A 718 13.77 14.41 16.27
CA ASP A 718 14.09 15.80 15.90
C ASP A 718 12.84 16.64 15.55
N ALA A 719 12.01 16.93 16.56
CA ALA A 719 10.79 17.73 16.40
C ALA A 719 10.82 19.11 17.05
N PHE A 720 11.88 19.44 17.79
CA PHE A 720 11.89 20.59 18.70
C PHE A 720 12.84 21.70 18.26
N GLY A 721 13.38 21.63 17.04
CA GLY A 721 14.28 22.64 16.47
C GLY A 721 13.71 24.05 16.52
N TYR A 722 12.49 24.27 16.03
CA TYR A 722 11.81 25.58 16.12
C TYR A 722 11.60 26.06 17.56
N PHE A 723 11.16 25.16 18.45
CA PHE A 723 10.95 25.50 19.86
C PHE A 723 12.27 25.96 20.50
N ALA A 724 13.35 25.23 20.23
CA ALA A 724 14.67 25.52 20.74
C ALA A 724 15.17 26.88 20.22
N ARG A 725 15.16 27.10 18.90
CA ARG A 725 15.57 28.37 18.27
C ARG A 725 14.80 29.56 18.84
N ARG A 726 13.47 29.45 18.97
CA ARG A 726 12.60 30.55 19.40
C ARG A 726 12.81 30.97 20.86
N TYR A 727 13.04 30.01 21.75
CA TYR A 727 13.17 30.25 23.19
C TYR A 727 14.62 30.22 23.69
N GLY A 728 15.58 30.03 22.79
CA GLY A 728 17.02 30.05 23.05
C GLY A 728 17.48 28.82 23.83
N LEU A 729 16.94 27.65 23.47
CA LEU A 729 17.50 26.34 23.82
C LEU A 729 18.30 25.81 22.64
N GLU A 730 19.01 24.70 22.83
CA GLU A 730 19.84 24.03 21.83
C GLU A 730 19.53 22.53 21.89
N VAL A 731 19.25 21.91 20.75
CA VAL A 731 19.05 20.45 20.67
C VAL A 731 20.43 19.81 20.58
N ALA A 732 20.85 19.10 21.62
CA ALA A 732 22.17 18.49 21.69
C ALA A 732 22.23 17.20 20.86
N GLY A 733 21.12 16.47 20.83
CA GLY A 733 20.93 15.24 20.08
C GLY A 733 19.53 14.68 20.33
N PHE A 734 19.16 13.69 19.54
CA PHE A 734 17.90 12.95 19.63
C PHE A 734 18.19 11.45 19.64
N VAL A 735 17.23 10.65 20.10
CA VAL A 735 17.37 9.19 20.21
C VAL A 735 17.20 8.50 18.85
N VAL A 736 16.34 9.05 17.99
CA VAL A 736 16.08 8.63 16.60
C VAL A 736 15.99 9.90 15.73
N GLU A 737 16.40 9.88 14.46
CA GLU A 737 16.20 11.04 13.57
C GLU A 737 14.71 11.22 13.25
N GLY A 738 14.00 10.09 13.06
CA GLY A 738 12.54 10.03 12.97
C GLY A 738 11.96 8.85 13.76
N PRO A 739 10.69 8.90 14.18
CA PRO A 739 10.11 7.92 15.10
C PRO A 739 9.99 6.49 14.57
N GLU A 740 10.14 6.31 13.25
CA GLU A 740 10.06 5.01 12.55
C GLU A 740 11.41 4.27 12.51
N GLN A 741 12.50 4.96 12.83
CA GLN A 741 13.84 4.41 12.72
C GLN A 741 14.20 3.55 13.94
N GLY A 742 14.82 2.40 13.68
CA GLY A 742 15.45 1.61 14.74
C GLY A 742 16.74 2.29 15.23
N VAL A 743 16.93 2.38 16.55
CA VAL A 743 18.17 2.94 17.11
C VAL A 743 19.30 1.91 17.00
N SER A 744 20.37 2.24 16.27
CA SER A 744 21.58 1.42 16.24
C SER A 744 22.25 1.41 17.61
N ALA A 745 22.93 0.31 17.97
CA ALA A 745 23.63 0.22 19.26
C ALA A 745 24.79 1.22 19.37
N GLU A 746 25.30 1.71 18.24
CA GLU A 746 26.35 2.72 18.13
C GLU A 746 25.80 4.12 18.40
N ALA A 747 24.72 4.52 17.72
CA ALA A 747 24.04 5.80 17.97
C ALA A 747 23.55 5.91 19.43
N LEU A 748 23.07 4.80 20.00
CA LEU A 748 22.70 4.74 21.41
C LEU A 748 23.90 5.00 22.34
N ALA A 749 25.06 4.43 22.03
CA ALA A 749 26.27 4.60 22.82
C ALA A 749 26.82 6.04 22.69
N GLU A 750 26.82 6.61 21.48
CA GLU A 750 27.22 7.99 21.22
C GLU A 750 26.34 8.99 21.96
N LEU A 751 25.01 8.77 21.94
CA LEU A 751 24.08 9.61 22.70
C LEU A 751 24.33 9.52 24.21
N ILE A 752 24.60 8.33 24.75
CA ILE A 752 24.95 8.15 26.16
C ILE A 752 26.25 8.90 26.49
N GLU A 753 27.28 8.80 25.64
CA GLU A 753 28.54 9.51 25.81
C GLU A 753 28.36 11.03 25.76
N LEU A 754 27.53 11.54 24.84
CA LEU A 754 27.17 12.95 24.74
C LEU A 754 26.47 13.44 26.01
N ILE A 755 25.47 12.70 26.50
CA ILE A 755 24.73 13.02 27.72
C ILE A 755 25.68 13.08 28.93
N GLU A 756 26.61 12.14 29.04
CA GLU A 756 27.61 12.13 30.12
C GLU A 756 28.64 13.27 29.97
N HIS A 757 29.10 13.56 28.76
CA HIS A 757 30.10 14.58 28.47
C HIS A 757 29.57 16.01 28.70
N GLU A 758 28.40 16.32 28.13
CA GLU A 758 27.74 17.61 28.26
C GLU A 758 27.04 17.77 29.62
N GLY A 759 26.86 16.68 30.36
CA GLY A 759 26.26 16.67 31.69
C GLY A 759 24.76 16.97 31.63
N VAL A 760 24.06 16.43 30.63
CA VAL A 760 22.62 16.59 30.44
C VAL A 760 21.88 15.94 31.61
N GLU A 761 21.11 16.74 32.37
CA GLU A 761 20.44 16.26 33.57
C GLU A 761 19.14 15.49 33.27
N THR A 762 18.49 15.78 32.15
CA THR A 762 17.18 15.24 31.79
C THR A 762 17.08 14.98 30.29
N ILE A 763 16.61 13.79 29.93
CA ILE A 763 16.21 13.39 28.58
C ILE A 763 14.69 13.49 28.50
N PHE A 764 14.19 14.11 27.45
CA PHE A 764 12.76 14.24 27.22
C PHE A 764 12.30 13.26 26.15
N HIS A 765 11.09 12.73 26.34
CA HIS A 765 10.44 11.88 25.37
C HIS A 765 8.99 12.28 25.20
N GLU A 766 8.41 11.83 24.10
CA GLU A 766 7.01 12.11 23.81
C GLU A 766 6.14 10.90 24.12
N PRO A 767 4.91 11.10 24.61
CA PRO A 767 4.06 10.01 25.08
C PRO A 767 3.67 9.00 24.01
N GLN A 768 3.68 9.39 22.73
CA GLN A 768 3.30 8.51 21.63
C GLN A 768 4.36 7.46 21.28
N PHE A 769 5.61 7.61 21.76
CA PHE A 769 6.71 6.71 21.43
C PHE A 769 7.03 5.72 22.56
N ASP A 770 7.57 4.55 22.20
CA ASP A 770 7.93 3.51 23.17
C ASP A 770 9.07 3.97 24.09
N ALA A 771 8.77 4.02 25.39
CA ALA A 771 9.70 4.51 26.40
C ALA A 771 10.89 3.57 26.69
N SER A 772 10.93 2.35 26.14
CA SER A 772 11.95 1.33 26.47
C SER A 772 13.37 1.72 26.04
N ILE A 773 13.50 2.45 24.94
CA ILE A 773 14.80 2.96 24.48
C ILE A 773 15.26 4.09 25.40
N ILE A 774 14.37 5.03 25.72
CA ILE A 774 14.64 6.12 26.67
C ILE A 774 14.97 5.58 28.07
N ASP A 775 14.31 4.50 28.49
CA ASP A 775 14.61 3.82 29.75
C ASP A 775 16.06 3.32 29.77
N THR A 776 16.54 2.80 28.65
CA THR A 776 17.92 2.32 28.51
C THR A 776 18.91 3.50 28.55
N VAL A 777 18.68 4.56 27.76
CA VAL A 777 19.55 5.75 27.77
C VAL A 777 19.61 6.37 29.16
N ALA A 778 18.47 6.53 29.83
CA ALA A 778 18.40 7.14 31.16
C ALA A 778 19.07 6.28 32.24
N ASP A 779 18.88 4.96 32.21
CA ASP A 779 19.49 4.04 33.17
C ASP A 779 21.02 3.95 33.01
N GLU A 780 21.53 4.04 31.78
CA GLU A 780 22.96 3.96 31.49
C GLU A 780 23.70 5.30 31.70
N SER A 781 23.13 6.42 31.24
CA SER A 781 23.71 7.76 31.42
C SER A 781 23.49 8.36 32.82
N GLY A 782 22.48 7.89 33.54
CA GLY A 782 22.06 8.44 34.83
C GLY A 782 21.23 9.72 34.75
N ALA A 783 20.80 10.14 33.56
CA ALA A 783 19.88 11.27 33.37
C ALA A 783 18.46 10.98 33.89
N LYS A 784 17.72 12.03 34.24
CA LYS A 784 16.29 11.93 34.57
C LYS A 784 15.47 11.83 33.29
N ARG A 785 14.22 11.39 33.43
CA ARG A 785 13.23 11.40 32.35
C ARG A 785 12.26 12.55 32.52
N GLY A 786 12.03 13.29 31.43
CA GLY A 786 10.96 14.27 31.28
C GLY A 786 10.01 13.86 30.15
N ILE A 787 8.80 14.43 30.15
CA ILE A 787 7.82 14.26 29.08
C ILE A 787 7.62 15.63 28.42
N ILE A 788 7.67 15.66 27.09
CA ILE A 788 7.27 16.80 26.24
C ILE A 788 6.34 16.29 25.14
N TRP A 789 5.69 17.20 24.43
CA TRP A 789 4.65 16.87 23.46
C TRP A 789 4.95 17.59 22.14
N SER A 790 5.13 16.84 21.05
CA SER A 790 5.10 17.38 19.67
C SER A 790 3.69 17.71 19.21
N GLN A 791 2.68 17.04 19.78
CA GLN A 791 1.29 17.13 19.35
C GLN A 791 0.29 17.05 20.51
N PRO A 792 -0.97 17.49 20.32
CA PRO A 792 -2.03 17.38 21.32
C PRO A 792 -2.30 15.94 21.74
N THR A 793 -2.49 15.74 23.04
CA THR A 793 -2.82 14.45 23.67
C THR A 793 -4.00 14.61 24.62
N GLU A 794 -4.51 13.53 25.22
CA GLU A 794 -5.56 13.64 26.25
C GLU A 794 -5.13 14.54 27.43
N ASP A 795 -3.84 14.53 27.79
CA ASP A 795 -3.29 15.32 28.90
C ASP A 795 -3.05 16.80 28.52
N ASN A 796 -2.75 17.07 27.24
CA ASN A 796 -2.59 18.41 26.69
C ASN A 796 -3.34 18.53 25.35
N PRO A 797 -4.65 18.79 25.36
CA PRO A 797 -5.49 18.64 24.16
C PRO A 797 -5.49 19.83 23.20
N THR A 798 -4.65 20.85 23.43
CA THR A 798 -4.68 22.11 22.66
C THR A 798 -3.26 22.55 22.29
N TYR A 799 -3.14 23.28 21.18
CA TYR A 799 -1.87 23.86 20.72
C TYR A 799 -1.19 24.74 21.78
N ILE A 800 -1.92 25.69 22.40
CA ILE A 800 -1.37 26.52 23.48
C ILE A 800 -0.94 25.65 24.68
N GLY A 801 -1.71 24.59 24.96
CA GLY A 801 -1.41 23.63 26.00
C GLY A 801 -0.07 22.94 25.82
N ILE A 802 0.26 22.49 24.60
CA ILE A 802 1.56 21.85 24.33
C ILE A 802 2.73 22.84 24.45
N LEU A 803 2.59 24.08 23.97
CA LEU A 803 3.64 25.11 24.08
C LEU A 803 4.00 25.40 25.54
N VAL A 804 2.97 25.72 26.35
CA VAL A 804 3.16 26.07 27.76
C VAL A 804 3.50 24.82 28.59
N GLY A 805 2.94 23.67 28.24
CA GLY A 805 3.22 22.37 28.86
C GLY A 805 4.68 21.98 28.73
N ASN A 806 5.23 22.05 27.51
CA ASN A 806 6.64 21.79 27.23
C ASN A 806 7.54 22.74 28.03
N ALA A 807 7.23 24.05 28.02
CA ALA A 807 8.01 25.04 28.75
C ALA A 807 8.05 24.77 30.27
N ARG A 808 6.92 24.34 30.85
CA ARG A 808 6.84 23.96 32.28
C ARG A 808 7.63 22.68 32.54
N ALA A 809 7.48 21.66 31.70
CA ALA A 809 8.21 20.41 31.83
C ALA A 809 9.73 20.61 31.78
N ILE A 810 10.19 21.47 30.88
CA ILE A 810 11.61 21.83 30.73
C ILE A 810 12.10 22.67 31.93
N ALA A 811 11.33 23.66 32.38
CA ALA A 811 11.73 24.54 33.49
C ALA A 811 11.71 23.88 34.88
N GLU A 812 10.98 22.77 35.06
CA GLU A 812 10.88 22.05 36.34
C GLU A 812 12.05 21.11 36.63
N GLN A 813 12.87 20.80 35.61
CA GLN A 813 13.94 19.79 35.65
C GLN A 813 15.31 20.39 35.89
#